data_AF-A0A9Q0SS19-F1
#
_entry.id   AF-A0A9Q0SS19-F1
#
_cell.length_a   1.000
_cell.length_b   1.000
_cell.length_c   1.000
_cell.angle_alpha   90.00
_cell.angle_beta   90.00
_cell.angle_gamma   90.00
#
_symmetry.space_group_name_H-M   'P 1'
#
loop_
_entity.id
_entity.type
_entity.pdbx_description
1 polymer ?
#
loop_
_entity_poly.entity_id
_entity_poly.type
_entity_poly.pdbx_seq_one_letter_code
_entity_poly.pdbx_strand_id
1 'polypeptide(L)'
;MDRKGPGQHLRTALFKPPALFHLRVKEKKNMELVKGFPLLYQQFTALFKKNLLLSWRNKSASFLQLFSSFFFMFLLFGIEKATESRTKSSTGFKTVTNPQPMWEPPIPPCEEKFYVKMPCFDFVWSGNDSSRIGNIVTAIMNNNPNRQIRPEKVKSFRTQDEVDDWLFRNPMQVPGALHFVDASPSLITYGLQTNSTPVIRRGHFEDPTFKFQIPLQIAAEREIARSIIGVPTYNWKVGLTEYAHPAKPAFSAVATVGPAFFLAFTMFGFVLQITNLVAEKELKLRQAMNMTGLYESAYWTSWIIWEGIITFISALLLVLFGMMFQFDFFKKNNFGVLFLVFLLFQVNMIGFAFMLSTFISKASSGTTMGFSIFIVGFMTQIITIAGFPYKKSISSILRFIWSFFPPNLLAKAVDLLSDATSTPEALGISWKGRSKCPPDTDDCVMTINDVYTWLICLFFLWFALAIYFDNIFPNGKGGGKVEEGGMCSCITAIPQQDHIVPDDEDVLEEENIVKNDVKDNTVNPDVAVQIRGLGKTYPGATQIGCFKCKKTSPYHALRDLWVNFRKDQLFCLLGPNGAGKTTTINCLTGITPVTGGDALVYGHSVRSTVGMSGIRQIIGVCPQFDILWDALSGEEHLELFASIKGLPRLQSNRLLKNHWHR
;
A
#
# COMPACT_ATOMS: atom_id res chain seq x y z
N MET A 1 -3.08 54.74 -50.32
CA MET A 1 -2.96 55.91 -49.43
C MET A 1 -1.69 55.77 -48.63
N ASP A 2 -0.74 56.64 -48.92
CA ASP A 2 0.50 56.86 -48.14
C ASP A 2 0.24 57.01 -46.64
N ARG A 3 1.17 56.54 -45.80
CA ARG A 3 2.10 57.42 -45.05
C ARG A 3 2.88 56.68 -43.96
N LYS A 4 4.20 56.87 -44.05
CA LYS A 4 5.15 57.24 -42.97
C LYS A 4 5.44 56.23 -41.85
N GLY A 5 6.69 55.79 -41.82
CA GLY A 5 7.34 55.35 -40.58
C GLY A 5 7.74 56.53 -39.68
N PRO A 6 8.21 56.21 -38.47
CA PRO A 6 9.22 57.00 -37.81
C PRO A 6 10.43 56.14 -37.41
N GLY A 7 11.62 56.65 -37.70
CA GLY A 7 12.87 56.12 -37.18
C GLY A 7 12.94 56.26 -35.66
N GLN A 8 13.49 55.24 -35.00
CA GLN A 8 13.95 55.33 -33.63
C GLN A 8 15.46 55.13 -33.61
N HIS A 9 16.14 56.18 -33.16
CA HIS A 9 17.55 56.22 -32.81
C HIS A 9 17.92 55.07 -31.87
N LEU A 10 18.78 54.15 -32.33
CA LEU A 10 19.57 53.31 -31.42
C LEU A 10 20.57 54.22 -30.69
N ARG A 11 20.31 54.52 -29.41
CA ARG A 11 21.36 54.97 -28.50
C ARG A 11 22.27 53.78 -28.20
N THR A 12 23.52 53.87 -28.63
CA THR A 12 24.61 52.99 -28.22
C THR A 12 24.88 53.22 -26.73
N ALA A 13 24.24 52.44 -25.86
CA ALA A 13 24.60 52.37 -24.46
C ALA A 13 25.83 51.46 -24.34
N LEU A 14 27.01 52.07 -24.32
CA LEU A 14 28.26 51.45 -23.89
C LEU A 14 28.11 51.00 -22.42
N PHE A 15 27.68 49.75 -22.20
CA PHE A 15 27.84 49.08 -20.92
C PHE A 15 29.35 48.84 -20.71
N LYS A 16 30.00 49.76 -20.00
CA LYS A 16 31.28 49.45 -19.34
C LYS A 16 31.00 48.33 -18.32
N PRO A 17 31.68 47.17 -18.38
CA PRO A 17 31.55 46.18 -17.33
C PRO A 17 32.05 46.80 -16.00
N PRO A 18 31.32 46.63 -14.89
CA PRO A 18 31.78 47.14 -13.61
C PRO A 18 33.10 46.44 -13.22
N ALA A 19 34.04 47.22 -12.69
CA ALA A 19 35.38 46.82 -12.25
C ALA A 19 35.43 45.71 -11.16
N LEU A 20 34.29 45.09 -10.83
CA LEU A 20 34.15 44.00 -9.86
C LEU A 20 34.70 42.65 -10.36
N PHE A 21 34.81 42.43 -11.68
CA PHE A 21 35.35 41.17 -12.22
C PHE A 21 36.83 40.96 -11.87
N HIS A 22 37.61 42.03 -11.71
CA HIS A 22 39.03 41.93 -11.41
C HIS A 22 39.36 41.60 -9.95
N LEU A 23 38.48 41.94 -8.99
CA LEU A 23 38.73 41.67 -7.57
C LEU A 23 38.50 40.20 -7.19
N ARG A 24 37.74 39.42 -7.97
CA ARG A 24 37.41 38.02 -7.64
C ARG A 24 38.46 37.00 -8.11
N VAL A 25 39.43 37.41 -8.93
CA VAL A 25 40.48 36.52 -9.45
C VAL A 25 41.64 36.32 -8.46
N LYS A 26 41.85 37.23 -7.51
CA LYS A 26 42.97 37.12 -6.52
C LYS A 26 42.73 36.10 -5.40
N GLU A 27 41.49 35.68 -5.13
CA GLU A 27 41.15 34.63 -4.14
C GLU A 27 41.11 33.21 -4.72
N LYS A 28 41.45 33.02 -6.01
CA LYS A 28 41.54 31.70 -6.68
C LYS A 28 42.74 30.83 -6.23
N LYS A 29 43.33 31.06 -5.05
CA LYS A 29 44.36 30.15 -4.51
C LYS A 29 43.66 28.94 -3.86
N ASN A 30 43.65 27.83 -4.59
CA ASN A 30 43.35 26.46 -4.15
C ASN A 30 41.95 26.20 -3.57
N MET A 31 40.90 26.36 -4.38
CA MET A 31 39.64 25.64 -4.15
C MET A 31 39.72 24.26 -4.82
N GLU A 32 40.21 23.27 -4.08
CA GLU A 32 40.13 21.88 -4.51
C GLU A 32 38.76 21.30 -4.15
N LEU A 33 38.00 20.91 -5.17
CA LEU A 33 36.74 20.19 -4.99
C LEU A 33 37.03 18.80 -4.43
N VAL A 34 36.17 18.35 -3.52
CA VAL A 34 36.18 16.98 -3.01
C VAL A 34 35.84 16.02 -4.16
N LYS A 35 36.59 14.93 -4.31
CA LYS A 35 36.41 13.93 -5.39
C LYS A 35 36.33 12.51 -4.82
N GLY A 36 35.83 11.57 -5.61
CA GLY A 36 35.81 10.14 -5.28
C GLY A 36 34.85 9.77 -4.14
N PHE A 37 35.25 8.82 -3.29
CA PHE A 37 34.41 8.32 -2.20
C PHE A 37 34.01 9.40 -1.17
N PRO A 38 34.89 10.34 -0.76
CA PRO A 38 34.48 11.46 0.10
C PRO A 38 33.38 12.33 -0.51
N LEU A 39 33.40 12.53 -1.84
CA LEU A 39 32.34 13.27 -2.54
C LEU A 39 31.03 12.48 -2.52
N LEU A 40 31.08 11.16 -2.77
CA LEU A 40 29.91 10.29 -2.69
C LEU A 40 29.24 10.37 -1.30
N TYR A 41 30.04 10.30 -0.23
CA TYR A 41 29.53 10.42 1.14
C TYR A 41 28.95 11.81 1.43
N GLN A 42 29.61 12.88 0.95
CA GLN A 42 29.10 14.25 1.07
C GLN A 42 27.76 14.42 0.35
N GLN A 43 27.66 13.94 -0.89
CA GLN A 43 26.44 13.97 -1.70
C GLN A 43 25.31 13.19 -1.03
N PHE A 44 25.59 11.97 -0.57
CA PHE A 44 24.64 11.16 0.19
C PHE A 44 24.13 11.90 1.43
N THR A 45 25.03 12.47 2.23
CA THR A 45 24.65 13.17 3.47
C THR A 45 23.79 14.41 3.19
N ALA A 46 24.10 15.15 2.12
CA ALA A 46 23.31 16.31 1.70
C ALA A 46 21.90 15.92 1.23
N LEU A 47 21.78 14.86 0.42
CA LEU A 47 20.49 14.33 -0.03
C LEU A 47 19.68 13.72 1.11
N PHE A 48 20.35 13.07 2.06
CA PHE A 48 19.70 12.53 3.25
C PHE A 48 19.13 13.65 4.12
N LYS A 49 19.91 14.72 4.36
CA LYS A 49 19.46 15.94 5.04
C LYS A 49 18.28 16.59 4.30
N LYS A 50 18.33 16.65 2.96
CA LYS A 50 17.22 17.12 2.11
C LYS A 50 15.95 16.32 2.39
N ASN A 51 16.00 14.98 2.29
CA ASN A 51 14.85 14.11 2.52
C ASN A 51 14.26 14.28 3.92
N LEU A 52 15.12 14.36 4.95
CA LEU A 52 14.73 14.64 6.33
C LEU A 52 13.99 15.97 6.48
N LEU A 53 14.53 17.06 5.90
CA LEU A 53 13.92 18.39 5.99
C LEU A 53 12.57 18.45 5.28
N LEU A 54 12.45 17.84 4.09
CA LEU A 54 11.21 17.77 3.34
C LEU A 54 10.12 17.03 4.14
N SER A 55 10.46 15.89 4.73
CA SER A 55 9.53 15.13 5.58
C SER A 55 9.18 15.87 6.87
N TRP A 56 10.15 16.52 7.52
CA TRP A 56 9.93 17.29 8.74
C TRP A 56 9.00 18.50 8.52
N ARG A 57 9.12 19.18 7.37
CA ARG A 57 8.27 20.32 7.03
C ARG A 57 6.89 19.90 6.54
N ASN A 58 6.78 18.75 5.87
CA ASN A 58 5.49 18.15 5.55
C ASN A 58 4.92 17.32 6.72
N LYS A 59 4.66 17.99 7.85
CA LYS A 59 4.24 17.35 9.11
C LYS A 59 2.98 16.51 8.95
N SER A 60 2.00 16.98 8.18
CA SER A 60 0.73 16.27 7.98
C SER A 60 0.94 14.92 7.29
N ALA A 61 1.70 14.88 6.19
CA ALA A 61 1.98 13.64 5.47
C ALA A 61 2.79 12.66 6.34
N SER A 62 3.84 13.14 7.01
CA SER A 62 4.67 12.32 7.90
C SER A 62 3.88 11.79 9.11
N PHE A 63 2.97 12.59 9.67
CA PHE A 63 2.07 12.16 10.75
C PHE A 63 1.10 11.08 10.26
N LEU A 64 0.43 11.30 9.13
CA LEU A 64 -0.47 10.32 8.52
C LEU A 64 0.25 9.00 8.20
N GLN A 65 1.47 9.07 7.68
CA GLN A 65 2.28 7.89 7.37
C GLN A 65 2.61 7.06 8.62
N LEU A 66 2.98 7.70 9.74
CA LEU A 66 3.41 7.01 10.96
C LEU A 66 2.27 6.62 11.91
N PHE A 67 1.20 7.42 11.98
CA PHE A 67 0.12 7.26 12.95
C PHE A 67 -1.20 6.78 12.35
N SER A 68 -1.30 6.57 11.03
CA SER A 68 -2.49 5.96 10.42
C SER A 68 -2.86 4.64 11.10
N SER A 69 -1.86 3.80 11.44
CA SER A 69 -2.05 2.54 12.15
C SER A 69 -2.81 2.71 13.46
N PHE A 70 -2.57 3.77 14.24
CA PHE A 70 -3.31 4.02 15.49
C PHE A 70 -4.81 4.17 15.25
N PHE A 71 -5.22 4.96 14.27
CA PHE A 71 -6.64 5.21 13.97
C PHE A 71 -7.36 3.95 13.51
N PHE A 72 -6.73 3.17 12.61
CA PHE A 72 -7.30 1.91 12.15
C PHE A 72 -7.34 0.85 13.26
N MET A 73 -6.33 0.80 14.12
CA MET A 73 -6.35 -0.09 15.30
C MET A 73 -7.45 0.29 16.29
N PHE A 74 -7.69 1.59 16.50
CA PHE A 74 -8.80 2.06 17.33
C PHE A 74 -10.17 1.63 16.78
N LEU A 75 -10.38 1.76 15.47
CA LEU A 75 -11.59 1.29 14.81
C LEU A 75 -11.75 -0.24 14.93
N LEU A 76 -10.67 -0.99 14.69
CA LEU A 76 -10.65 -2.44 14.84
C LEU A 76 -10.96 -2.86 16.28
N PHE A 77 -10.47 -2.11 17.26
CA PHE A 77 -10.73 -2.33 18.68
C PHE A 77 -12.23 -2.15 19.00
N GLY A 78 -12.87 -1.14 18.42
CA GLY A 78 -14.32 -0.95 18.53
C GLY A 78 -15.11 -2.15 18.00
N ILE A 79 -14.73 -2.69 16.83
CA ILE A 79 -15.37 -3.87 16.23
C ILE A 79 -15.16 -5.12 17.10
N GLU A 80 -13.94 -5.32 17.60
CA GLU A 80 -13.62 -6.46 18.49
C GLU A 80 -14.44 -6.39 19.78
N LYS A 81 -14.52 -5.22 20.44
CA LYS A 81 -15.32 -5.05 21.66
C LYS A 81 -16.81 -5.24 21.44
N ALA A 82 -17.33 -4.78 20.29
CA ALA A 82 -18.72 -5.03 19.92
C ALA A 82 -18.98 -6.54 19.73
N THR A 83 -18.02 -7.25 19.15
CA THR A 83 -18.11 -8.70 18.94
C THR A 83 -18.02 -9.49 20.24
N GLU A 84 -17.05 -9.17 21.10
CA GLU A 84 -16.85 -9.79 22.41
C GLU A 84 -18.11 -9.64 23.27
N SER A 85 -18.72 -8.45 23.26
CA SER A 85 -20.00 -8.20 23.97
C SER A 85 -21.13 -9.11 23.48
N ARG A 86 -21.13 -9.51 22.20
CA ARG A 86 -22.15 -10.39 21.61
C ARG A 86 -21.93 -11.85 22.00
N THR A 87 -20.68 -12.31 22.07
CA THR A 87 -20.34 -13.72 22.27
C THR A 87 -20.20 -14.12 23.75
N LYS A 88 -19.93 -13.17 24.66
CA LYS A 88 -19.61 -13.43 26.08
C LYS A 88 -20.63 -14.27 26.86
N SER A 89 -21.92 -14.23 26.50
CA SER A 89 -22.99 -14.96 27.21
C SER A 89 -23.19 -16.40 26.72
N SER A 90 -22.75 -16.72 25.50
CA SER A 90 -22.96 -18.04 24.91
C SER A 90 -21.93 -19.03 25.42
N THR A 91 -22.38 -20.18 25.95
CA THR A 91 -21.50 -21.26 26.40
C THR A 91 -20.69 -21.83 25.23
N GLY A 92 -21.24 -21.83 24.01
CA GLY A 92 -20.57 -22.36 22.80
C GLY A 92 -19.23 -21.71 22.41
N PHE A 93 -18.92 -20.50 22.90
CA PHE A 93 -17.64 -19.83 22.69
C PHE A 93 -16.69 -19.93 23.90
N LYS A 94 -17.02 -20.77 24.89
CA LYS A 94 -16.19 -21.07 26.06
C LYS A 94 -15.87 -22.55 26.09
N THR A 95 -14.71 -22.88 26.63
CA THR A 95 -14.38 -24.27 26.94
C THR A 95 -15.12 -24.66 28.22
N VAL A 96 -16.03 -25.62 28.11
CA VAL A 96 -16.81 -26.14 29.24
C VAL A 96 -16.37 -27.58 29.49
N THR A 97 -15.59 -27.79 30.56
CA THR A 97 -15.07 -29.11 30.92
C THR A 97 -15.97 -29.86 31.90
N ASN A 98 -16.77 -29.14 32.70
CA ASN A 98 -17.70 -29.71 33.68
C ASN A 98 -19.04 -28.95 33.69
N PRO A 99 -19.93 -29.22 32.72
CA PRO A 99 -21.24 -28.57 32.64
C PRO A 99 -22.14 -28.96 33.82
N GLN A 100 -22.83 -27.98 34.39
CA GLN A 100 -23.73 -28.20 35.53
C GLN A 100 -25.15 -28.55 35.06
N PRO A 101 -25.83 -29.52 35.69
CA PRO A 101 -27.18 -29.90 35.32
C PRO A 101 -28.18 -28.79 35.66
N MET A 102 -29.03 -28.46 34.69
CA MET A 102 -30.21 -27.62 34.88
C MET A 102 -31.38 -28.50 35.32
N TRP A 103 -31.91 -28.26 36.51
CA TRP A 103 -33.02 -29.02 37.09
C TRP A 103 -34.34 -28.29 36.91
N GLU A 104 -35.37 -28.99 36.46
CA GLU A 104 -36.77 -28.52 36.42
C GLU A 104 -36.92 -27.10 35.83
N PRO A 105 -36.51 -26.86 34.57
CA PRO A 105 -36.64 -25.54 33.98
C PRO A 105 -38.13 -25.14 33.91
N PRO A 106 -38.49 -23.90 34.29
CA PRO A 106 -39.87 -23.45 34.27
C PRO A 106 -40.37 -23.22 32.83
N ILE A 107 -41.67 -23.41 32.58
CA ILE A 107 -42.31 -22.92 31.36
C ILE A 107 -42.30 -21.39 31.41
N PRO A 108 -41.54 -20.69 30.54
CA PRO A 108 -41.43 -19.25 30.59
C PRO A 108 -42.74 -18.58 30.16
N PRO A 109 -43.02 -17.35 30.63
CA PRO A 109 -44.13 -16.56 30.09
C PRO A 109 -43.91 -16.34 28.59
N CYS A 110 -44.98 -16.43 27.81
CA CYS A 110 -44.91 -16.24 26.38
C CYS A 110 -44.38 -14.82 26.01
N GLU A 111 -44.58 -13.81 26.86
CA GLU A 111 -44.05 -12.45 26.68
C GLU A 111 -42.52 -12.34 26.71
N GLU A 112 -41.82 -13.33 27.26
CA GLU A 112 -40.36 -13.34 27.24
C GLU A 112 -39.78 -13.64 25.86
N LYS A 113 -40.61 -14.00 24.87
CA LYS A 113 -40.21 -14.20 23.46
C LYS A 113 -40.27 -12.86 22.69
N PHE A 114 -39.21 -12.56 21.92
CA PHE A 114 -39.02 -11.26 21.24
C PHE A 114 -40.01 -10.99 20.08
N TYR A 115 -40.71 -12.02 19.59
CA TYR A 115 -41.72 -11.89 18.54
C TYR A 115 -43.00 -12.58 18.98
N VAL A 116 -43.87 -11.81 19.63
CA VAL A 116 -45.19 -12.28 20.03
C VAL A 116 -46.21 -11.19 19.77
N LYS A 117 -47.35 -11.59 19.19
CA LYS A 117 -48.52 -10.73 19.08
C LYS A 117 -49.40 -10.95 20.31
N MET A 118 -49.89 -9.86 20.89
CA MET A 118 -50.91 -9.95 21.94
C MET A 118 -52.29 -10.21 21.30
N PRO A 119 -53.16 -11.03 21.94
CA PRO A 119 -52.93 -11.77 23.18
C PRO A 119 -51.98 -12.97 22.99
N CYS A 120 -51.26 -13.30 24.06
CA CYS A 120 -50.17 -14.27 24.09
C CYS A 120 -50.44 -15.33 25.16
N PHE A 121 -50.29 -16.59 24.76
CA PHE A 121 -50.54 -17.78 25.56
C PHE A 121 -49.22 -18.52 25.81
N ASP A 122 -49.00 -18.96 27.05
CA ASP A 122 -47.80 -19.70 27.45
C ASP A 122 -47.74 -21.06 26.74
N PHE A 123 -48.88 -21.72 26.59
CA PHE A 123 -49.06 -22.86 25.69
C PHE A 123 -50.55 -23.02 25.34
N VAL A 124 -50.85 -23.79 24.31
CA VAL A 124 -52.23 -24.21 23.99
C VAL A 124 -52.34 -25.73 24.04
N TRP A 125 -53.55 -26.28 24.12
CA TRP A 125 -53.72 -27.73 24.16
C TRP A 125 -55.04 -28.23 23.55
N SER A 126 -55.06 -29.49 23.10
CA SER A 126 -56.27 -30.18 22.63
C SER A 126 -56.62 -31.40 23.50
N GLY A 127 -57.89 -31.82 23.45
CA GLY A 127 -58.43 -32.93 24.24
C GLY A 127 -59.30 -32.48 25.42
N ASN A 128 -59.89 -31.29 25.35
CA ASN A 128 -60.64 -30.69 26.46
C ASN A 128 -61.98 -31.36 26.80
N ASP A 129 -62.44 -32.29 25.96
CA ASP A 129 -63.63 -33.09 26.23
C ASP A 129 -63.41 -34.10 27.38
N SER A 130 -62.16 -34.41 27.75
CA SER A 130 -61.83 -35.24 28.92
C SER A 130 -61.56 -34.39 30.16
N SER A 131 -62.34 -34.61 31.22
CA SER A 131 -62.13 -34.01 32.54
C SER A 131 -60.78 -34.41 33.15
N ARG A 132 -60.29 -35.61 32.83
CA ARG A 132 -58.98 -36.12 33.25
C ARG A 132 -57.85 -35.29 32.64
N ILE A 133 -57.91 -35.00 31.35
CA ILE A 133 -56.92 -34.14 30.66
C ILE A 133 -57.00 -32.71 31.22
N GLY A 134 -58.21 -32.19 31.46
CA GLY A 134 -58.39 -30.88 32.10
C GLY A 134 -57.72 -30.78 33.48
N ASN A 135 -57.80 -31.83 34.29
CA ASN A 135 -57.11 -31.90 35.59
C ASN A 135 -55.58 -31.94 35.44
N ILE A 136 -55.06 -32.68 34.45
CA ILE A 136 -53.61 -32.73 34.15
C ILE A 136 -53.11 -31.35 33.76
N VAL A 137 -53.78 -30.65 32.84
CA VAL A 137 -53.36 -29.31 32.41
C VAL A 137 -53.44 -28.31 33.55
N THR A 138 -54.48 -28.40 34.38
CA THR A 138 -54.58 -27.57 35.60
C THR A 138 -53.41 -27.83 36.55
N ALA A 139 -52.98 -29.09 36.69
CA ALA A 139 -51.80 -29.45 37.48
C ALA A 139 -50.49 -28.92 36.86
N ILE A 140 -50.34 -28.95 35.54
CA ILE A 140 -49.18 -28.38 34.82
C ILE A 140 -49.07 -26.88 35.15
N MET A 141 -50.20 -26.18 35.11
CA MET A 141 -50.26 -24.75 35.40
C MET A 141 -49.93 -24.42 36.86
N ASN A 142 -50.47 -25.21 37.79
CA ASN A 142 -50.29 -25.00 39.23
C ASN A 142 -48.88 -25.36 39.71
N ASN A 143 -48.26 -26.39 39.12
CA ASN A 143 -46.96 -26.92 39.52
C ASN A 143 -45.81 -26.42 38.65
N ASN A 144 -46.01 -25.36 37.85
CA ASN A 144 -44.93 -24.78 37.07
C ASN A 144 -43.89 -24.12 37.99
N PRO A 145 -42.60 -24.51 37.94
CA PRO A 145 -41.58 -23.98 38.84
C PRO A 145 -41.47 -22.45 38.78
N ASN A 146 -41.17 -21.81 39.91
CA ASN A 146 -40.99 -20.35 40.05
C ASN A 146 -42.21 -19.45 39.74
N ARG A 147 -43.23 -19.93 39.00
CA ARG A 147 -44.41 -19.15 38.60
C ARG A 147 -45.59 -20.05 38.26
N GLN A 148 -46.71 -19.88 38.96
CA GLN A 148 -47.99 -20.47 38.56
C GLN A 148 -48.53 -19.82 37.26
N ILE A 149 -48.94 -20.65 36.30
CA ILE A 149 -49.50 -20.18 35.02
C ILE A 149 -50.98 -19.84 35.22
N ARG A 150 -51.40 -18.64 34.81
CA ARG A 150 -52.80 -18.19 34.95
C ARG A 150 -53.69 -18.85 33.89
N PRO A 151 -54.98 -19.16 34.17
CA PRO A 151 -55.93 -19.69 33.19
C PRO A 151 -56.01 -18.89 31.89
N GLU A 152 -55.94 -17.56 31.96
CA GLU A 152 -55.93 -16.66 30.80
C GLU A 152 -54.74 -16.85 29.85
N LYS A 153 -53.66 -17.48 30.32
CA LYS A 153 -52.44 -17.76 29.56
C LYS A 153 -52.43 -19.12 28.88
N VAL A 154 -53.50 -19.90 29.00
CA VAL A 154 -53.61 -21.21 28.37
C VAL A 154 -54.92 -21.31 27.61
N LYS A 155 -54.87 -21.75 26.36
CA LYS A 155 -56.06 -21.92 25.52
C LYS A 155 -56.31 -23.39 25.19
N SER A 156 -57.54 -23.83 25.36
CA SER A 156 -57.97 -25.22 25.13
C SER A 156 -58.76 -25.37 23.83
N PHE A 157 -58.63 -26.52 23.17
CA PHE A 157 -59.34 -26.92 21.96
C PHE A 157 -59.84 -28.37 22.10
N ARG A 158 -60.77 -28.79 21.25
CA ARG A 158 -61.27 -30.18 21.26
C ARG A 158 -60.29 -31.12 20.59
N THR A 159 -59.92 -30.81 19.35
CA THR A 159 -59.10 -31.66 18.50
C THR A 159 -57.77 -31.01 18.12
N GLN A 160 -56.84 -31.81 17.61
CA GLN A 160 -55.57 -31.31 17.09
C GLN A 160 -55.79 -30.41 15.87
N ASP A 161 -56.71 -30.75 14.97
CA ASP A 161 -57.02 -29.96 13.77
C ASP A 161 -57.49 -28.53 14.12
N GLU A 162 -58.28 -28.37 15.18
CA GLU A 162 -58.70 -27.04 15.66
C GLU A 162 -57.51 -26.19 16.14
N VAL A 163 -56.50 -26.82 16.75
CA VAL A 163 -55.25 -26.16 17.15
C VAL A 163 -54.48 -25.74 15.92
N ASP A 164 -54.32 -26.62 14.93
CA ASP A 164 -53.60 -26.35 13.68
C ASP A 164 -54.23 -25.19 12.90
N ASP A 165 -55.56 -25.19 12.74
CA ASP A 165 -56.32 -24.10 12.12
C ASP A 165 -56.19 -22.78 12.88
N TRP A 166 -56.08 -22.84 14.22
CA TRP A 166 -55.86 -21.65 15.03
C TRP A 166 -54.42 -21.14 14.94
N LEU A 167 -53.43 -22.03 14.97
CA LEU A 167 -52.01 -21.71 14.81
C LEU A 167 -51.74 -21.10 13.44
N PHE A 168 -52.36 -21.63 12.38
CA PHE A 168 -52.25 -21.08 11.02
C PHE A 168 -52.72 -19.63 10.95
N ARG A 169 -53.82 -19.30 11.65
CA ARG A 169 -54.35 -17.94 11.75
C ARG A 169 -53.59 -17.06 12.75
N ASN A 170 -52.87 -17.65 13.71
CA ASN A 170 -52.23 -16.96 14.83
C ASN A 170 -50.77 -17.43 15.09
N PRO A 171 -49.87 -17.39 14.09
CA PRO A 171 -48.55 -18.06 14.16
C PRO A 171 -47.57 -17.49 15.21
N MET A 172 -47.92 -16.36 15.82
CA MET A 172 -47.06 -15.62 16.76
C MET A 172 -47.75 -15.33 18.10
N GLN A 173 -48.78 -16.08 18.47
CA GLN A 173 -49.51 -15.89 19.75
C GLN A 173 -49.19 -16.97 20.80
N VAL A 174 -48.47 -18.03 20.43
CA VAL A 174 -48.09 -19.11 21.36
C VAL A 174 -46.72 -19.70 20.97
N PRO A 175 -45.90 -20.14 21.94
CA PRO A 175 -44.63 -20.83 21.67
C PRO A 175 -44.76 -22.33 21.35
N GLY A 176 -45.84 -23.00 21.75
CA GLY A 176 -46.17 -24.37 21.34
C GLY A 176 -47.49 -24.91 21.91
N ALA A 177 -47.84 -26.13 21.51
CA ALA A 177 -49.08 -26.82 21.84
C ALA A 177 -48.86 -28.24 22.38
N LEU A 178 -49.78 -28.70 23.24
CA LEU A 178 -49.88 -30.08 23.71
C LEU A 178 -51.15 -30.74 23.17
N HIS A 179 -51.02 -31.89 22.54
CA HIS A 179 -52.17 -32.65 22.03
C HIS A 179 -52.35 -33.88 22.87
N PHE A 180 -53.45 -33.99 23.61
CA PHE A 180 -53.72 -35.17 24.44
C PHE A 180 -54.81 -36.04 23.80
N VAL A 181 -54.66 -37.37 23.94
CA VAL A 181 -55.72 -38.34 23.66
C VAL A 181 -55.84 -39.29 24.86
N ASP A 182 -57.02 -39.28 25.48
CA ASP A 182 -57.37 -40.16 26.61
C ASP A 182 -57.84 -41.51 26.05
N ALA A 183 -56.90 -42.42 25.79
CA ALA A 183 -57.18 -43.68 25.10
C ALA A 183 -57.77 -44.75 26.05
N SER A 184 -57.27 -44.83 27.29
CA SER A 184 -57.79 -45.76 28.31
C SER A 184 -57.41 -45.30 29.74
N PRO A 185 -57.98 -45.90 30.81
CA PRO A 185 -57.62 -45.56 32.18
C PRO A 185 -56.11 -45.65 32.47
N SER A 186 -55.38 -46.51 31.78
CA SER A 186 -53.93 -46.70 31.94
C SER A 186 -53.08 -46.09 30.81
N LEU A 187 -53.71 -45.51 29.78
CA LEU A 187 -53.02 -44.99 28.59
C LEU A 187 -53.49 -43.58 28.26
N ILE A 188 -52.60 -42.62 28.44
CA ILE A 188 -52.71 -41.27 27.89
C ILE A 188 -51.63 -41.15 26.83
N THR A 189 -51.99 -40.77 25.61
CA THR A 189 -51.01 -40.36 24.60
C THR A 189 -50.98 -38.85 24.54
N TYR A 190 -49.77 -38.29 24.35
CA TYR A 190 -49.60 -36.86 24.15
C TYR A 190 -48.63 -36.58 23.01
N GLY A 191 -48.88 -35.50 22.28
CA GLY A 191 -48.01 -34.96 21.25
C GLY A 191 -47.59 -33.54 21.60
N LEU A 192 -46.38 -33.16 21.23
CA LEU A 192 -45.85 -31.81 21.44
C LEU A 192 -45.61 -31.15 20.09
N GLN A 193 -46.20 -29.97 19.90
CA GLN A 193 -46.07 -29.18 18.69
C GLN A 193 -45.39 -27.86 19.01
N THR A 194 -44.15 -27.68 18.58
CA THR A 194 -43.36 -26.48 18.85
C THR A 194 -42.72 -25.94 17.58
N ASN A 195 -42.42 -24.64 17.57
CA ASN A 195 -41.61 -24.04 16.52
C ASN A 195 -40.12 -24.33 16.77
N SER A 196 -39.44 -24.93 15.79
CA SER A 196 -38.01 -25.28 15.85
C SER A 196 -37.07 -24.14 15.42
N THR A 197 -37.61 -22.99 15.01
CA THR A 197 -36.79 -21.87 14.51
C THR A 197 -36.11 -21.12 15.66
N PRO A 198 -34.76 -21.09 15.74
CA PRO A 198 -34.05 -20.33 16.75
C PRO A 198 -34.21 -18.82 16.53
N VAL A 199 -34.28 -18.07 17.62
CA VAL A 199 -34.50 -16.62 17.59
C VAL A 199 -33.37 -15.88 18.31
N ILE A 200 -32.94 -14.74 17.76
CA ILE A 200 -31.92 -13.89 18.37
C ILE A 200 -32.61 -12.83 19.24
N ARG A 201 -32.35 -12.84 20.56
CA ARG A 201 -32.80 -11.81 21.51
C ARG A 201 -31.61 -11.02 22.04
N ARG A 202 -31.56 -9.70 21.75
CA ARG A 202 -30.48 -8.80 22.21
C ARG A 202 -29.06 -9.33 21.94
N GLY A 203 -28.87 -10.02 20.80
CA GLY A 203 -27.60 -10.61 20.40
C GLY A 203 -27.35 -12.04 20.89
N HIS A 204 -28.25 -12.62 21.69
CA HIS A 204 -28.17 -13.99 22.18
C HIS A 204 -29.10 -14.92 21.40
N PHE A 205 -28.60 -16.05 20.94
CA PHE A 205 -29.44 -17.09 20.37
C PHE A 205 -30.18 -17.81 21.49
N GLU A 206 -31.50 -17.87 21.39
CA GLU A 206 -32.34 -18.69 22.26
C GLU A 206 -32.78 -19.92 21.47
N ASP A 207 -32.40 -21.10 21.96
CA ASP A 207 -32.84 -22.38 21.42
C ASP A 207 -34.26 -22.68 21.93
N PRO A 208 -35.29 -22.74 21.05
CA PRO A 208 -36.66 -22.99 21.46
C PRO A 208 -36.83 -24.38 22.10
N THR A 209 -35.94 -25.33 21.77
CA THR A 209 -35.97 -26.66 22.36
C THR A 209 -35.63 -26.60 23.85
N PHE A 210 -34.50 -26.00 24.22
CA PHE A 210 -34.08 -25.90 25.62
C PHE A 210 -34.89 -24.86 26.40
N LYS A 211 -35.28 -23.76 25.76
CA LYS A 211 -36.00 -22.66 26.43
C LYS A 211 -37.48 -22.98 26.68
N PHE A 212 -38.11 -23.79 25.83
CA PHE A 212 -39.57 -23.99 25.89
C PHE A 212 -40.01 -25.44 25.71
N GLN A 213 -39.56 -26.13 24.66
CA GLN A 213 -40.02 -27.49 24.34
C GLN A 213 -39.76 -28.46 25.48
N ILE A 214 -38.54 -28.50 26.01
CA ILE A 214 -38.16 -29.40 27.09
C ILE A 214 -38.88 -29.06 28.41
N PRO A 215 -38.94 -27.79 28.88
CA PRO A 215 -39.77 -27.42 30.03
C PRO A 215 -41.23 -27.90 29.93
N LEU A 216 -41.85 -27.71 28.77
CA LEU A 216 -43.24 -28.11 28.53
C LEU A 216 -43.39 -29.64 28.51
N GLN A 217 -42.44 -30.35 27.90
CA GLN A 217 -42.41 -31.81 27.88
C GLN A 217 -42.28 -32.38 29.30
N ILE A 218 -41.30 -31.91 30.08
CA ILE A 218 -41.08 -32.39 31.46
C ILE A 218 -42.32 -32.13 32.31
N ALA A 219 -42.97 -30.96 32.18
CA ALA A 219 -44.18 -30.66 32.92
C ALA A 219 -45.35 -31.58 32.52
N ALA A 220 -45.55 -31.82 31.22
CA ALA A 220 -46.60 -32.72 30.73
C ALA A 220 -46.39 -34.16 31.22
N GLU A 221 -45.19 -34.70 31.05
CA GLU A 221 -44.87 -36.06 31.48
C GLU A 221 -45.03 -36.22 33.00
N ARG A 222 -44.56 -35.24 33.78
CA ARG A 222 -44.67 -35.25 35.25
C ARG A 222 -46.13 -35.35 35.72
N GLU A 223 -47.02 -34.53 35.17
CA GLU A 223 -48.42 -34.54 35.58
C GLU A 223 -49.21 -35.73 34.99
N ILE A 224 -48.85 -36.22 33.79
CA ILE A 224 -49.37 -37.50 33.28
C ILE A 224 -48.99 -38.64 34.23
N ALA A 225 -47.73 -38.73 34.65
CA ALA A 225 -47.27 -39.76 35.57
C ALA A 225 -48.02 -39.70 36.91
N ARG A 226 -48.21 -38.50 37.49
CA ARG A 226 -49.00 -38.31 38.71
C ARG A 226 -50.46 -38.73 38.54
N SER A 227 -51.06 -38.42 37.39
CA SER A 227 -52.44 -38.80 37.06
C SER A 227 -52.63 -40.31 36.93
N ILE A 228 -51.67 -41.02 36.31
CA ILE A 228 -51.71 -42.48 36.13
C ILE A 228 -51.39 -43.22 37.43
N ILE A 229 -50.38 -42.77 38.18
CA ILE A 229 -49.94 -43.40 39.43
C ILE A 229 -50.93 -43.12 40.58
N GLY A 230 -51.69 -42.01 40.50
CA GLY A 230 -52.65 -41.61 41.54
C GLY A 230 -52.00 -41.01 42.79
N VAL A 231 -50.72 -40.65 42.74
CA VAL A 231 -49.96 -40.04 43.86
C VAL A 231 -49.55 -38.61 43.48
N PRO A 232 -50.27 -37.57 43.98
CA PRO A 232 -49.99 -36.17 43.63
C PRO A 232 -48.58 -35.69 44.04
N THR A 233 -47.99 -36.33 45.05
CA THR A 233 -46.67 -36.00 45.61
C THR A 233 -45.53 -36.76 44.94
N TYR A 234 -45.78 -37.51 43.86
CA TYR A 234 -44.72 -38.23 43.15
C TYR A 234 -43.63 -37.25 42.70
N ASN A 235 -42.40 -37.51 43.18
CA ASN A 235 -41.24 -36.65 42.97
C ASN A 235 -40.43 -37.20 41.79
N TRP A 236 -40.57 -36.54 40.64
CA TRP A 236 -39.83 -36.87 39.44
C TRP A 236 -39.01 -35.66 39.00
N LYS A 237 -37.68 -35.79 39.07
CA LYS A 237 -36.73 -34.74 38.71
C LYS A 237 -35.96 -35.12 37.46
N VAL A 238 -35.92 -34.21 36.50
CA VAL A 238 -35.14 -34.35 35.26
C VAL A 238 -34.08 -33.25 35.25
N GLY A 239 -32.83 -33.65 35.05
CA GLY A 239 -31.68 -32.77 34.93
C GLY A 239 -31.15 -32.77 33.50
N LEU A 240 -30.99 -31.58 32.91
CA LEU A 240 -30.44 -31.40 31.57
C LEU A 240 -29.01 -30.89 31.68
N THR A 241 -28.08 -31.57 31.04
CA THR A 241 -26.67 -31.17 31.04
C THR A 241 -26.20 -31.04 29.60
N GLU A 242 -25.54 -29.92 29.27
CA GLU A 242 -24.86 -29.78 27.97
C GLU A 242 -23.64 -30.71 27.92
N TYR A 243 -23.16 -31.05 26.72
CA TYR A 243 -21.93 -31.83 26.59
C TYR A 243 -20.72 -30.99 27.02
N ALA A 244 -19.71 -31.62 27.63
CA ALA A 244 -18.40 -30.99 27.73
C ALA A 244 -17.88 -30.73 26.31
N HIS A 245 -17.51 -29.49 26.02
CA HIS A 245 -17.09 -29.10 24.68
C HIS A 245 -15.97 -28.04 24.73
N PRO A 246 -15.05 -28.03 23.75
CA PRO A 246 -14.08 -26.96 23.60
C PRO A 246 -14.77 -25.67 23.13
N ALA A 247 -14.12 -24.52 23.32
CA ALA A 247 -14.57 -23.26 22.75
C ALA A 247 -14.58 -23.35 21.21
N LYS A 248 -15.72 -23.04 20.57
CA LYS A 248 -15.73 -22.82 19.12
C LYS A 248 -15.04 -21.48 18.81
N PRO A 249 -14.33 -21.36 17.68
CA PRO A 249 -13.75 -20.08 17.27
C PRO A 249 -14.88 -19.06 17.11
N ALA A 250 -14.78 -17.96 17.87
CA ALA A 250 -15.69 -16.84 17.73
C ALA A 250 -15.37 -16.06 16.44
N PHE A 251 -16.32 -15.25 15.98
CA PHE A 251 -15.99 -14.20 15.02
C PHE A 251 -14.87 -13.35 15.64
N SER A 252 -13.74 -13.21 14.95
CA SER A 252 -12.66 -12.31 15.36
C SER A 252 -12.58 -11.19 14.34
N ALA A 253 -12.69 -9.94 14.82
CA ALA A 253 -12.58 -8.79 13.93
C ALA A 253 -11.19 -8.75 13.30
N VAL A 254 -10.16 -9.13 14.07
CA VAL A 254 -8.78 -9.17 13.59
C VAL A 254 -8.58 -10.26 12.53
N ALA A 255 -9.23 -11.43 12.66
CA ALA A 255 -9.13 -12.49 11.66
C ALA A 255 -9.82 -12.13 10.35
N THR A 256 -11.05 -11.61 10.43
CA THR A 256 -11.91 -11.43 9.26
C THR A 256 -11.71 -10.06 8.59
N VAL A 257 -11.62 -9.00 9.38
CA VAL A 257 -11.55 -7.61 8.90
C VAL A 257 -10.14 -7.03 9.03
N GLY A 258 -9.33 -7.56 9.96
CA GLY A 258 -7.96 -7.14 10.19
C GLY A 258 -7.07 -7.14 8.96
N PRO A 259 -7.06 -8.16 8.06
CA PRO A 259 -6.22 -8.13 6.85
C PRO A 259 -6.45 -6.89 5.98
N ALA A 260 -7.71 -6.50 5.79
CA ALA A 260 -8.08 -5.32 5.02
C ALA A 260 -7.62 -4.02 5.69
N PHE A 261 -7.80 -3.92 7.01
CA PHE A 261 -7.30 -2.80 7.79
C PHE A 261 -5.77 -2.74 7.77
N PHE A 262 -5.13 -3.91 7.75
CA PHE A 262 -3.70 -4.02 7.73
C PHE A 262 -3.09 -3.60 6.39
N LEU A 263 -3.74 -3.98 5.30
CA LEU A 263 -3.42 -3.45 3.98
C LEU A 263 -3.67 -1.93 3.92
N ALA A 264 -4.80 -1.44 4.44
CA ALA A 264 -5.14 -0.03 4.37
C ALA A 264 -4.06 0.85 5.02
N PHE A 265 -3.62 0.55 6.25
CA PHE A 265 -2.59 1.37 6.90
C PHE A 265 -1.23 1.27 6.18
N THR A 266 -0.80 0.08 5.75
CA THR A 266 0.50 -0.09 5.07
C THR A 266 0.55 0.65 3.74
N MET A 267 -0.60 0.78 3.07
CA MET A 267 -0.71 1.43 1.76
C MET A 267 -0.63 2.96 1.82
N PHE A 268 -0.91 3.61 2.97
CA PHE A 268 -0.71 5.06 3.10
C PHE A 268 0.75 5.45 2.84
N GLY A 269 1.70 4.71 3.41
CA GLY A 269 3.12 4.94 3.17
C GLY A 269 3.49 4.79 1.70
N PHE A 270 3.02 3.70 1.07
CA PHE A 270 3.26 3.44 -0.35
C PHE A 270 2.71 4.55 -1.27
N VAL A 271 1.48 5.02 -1.04
CA VAL A 271 0.84 6.06 -1.87
C VAL A 271 1.60 7.39 -1.76
N LEU A 272 2.06 7.77 -0.57
CA LEU A 272 2.84 8.99 -0.38
C LEU A 272 4.23 8.86 -1.02
N GLN A 273 4.88 7.69 -0.89
CA GLN A 273 6.18 7.40 -1.47
C GLN A 273 6.19 7.53 -2.99
N ILE A 274 5.26 6.85 -3.67
CA ILE A 274 5.17 6.91 -5.14
C ILE A 274 4.89 8.34 -5.62
N THR A 275 4.06 9.09 -4.88
CA THR A 275 3.72 10.48 -5.22
C THR A 275 4.95 11.38 -5.11
N ASN A 276 5.73 11.27 -4.04
CA ASN A 276 6.95 12.07 -3.85
C ASN A 276 8.04 11.73 -4.87
N LEU A 277 8.23 10.45 -5.18
CA LEU A 277 9.18 10.00 -6.20
C LEU A 277 8.81 10.55 -7.59
N VAL A 278 7.53 10.49 -7.95
CA VAL A 278 7.04 11.01 -9.22
C VAL A 278 7.08 12.54 -9.25
N ALA A 279 6.82 13.22 -8.14
CA ALA A 279 6.93 14.68 -8.05
C ALA A 279 8.38 15.16 -8.30
N GLU A 280 9.39 14.48 -7.74
CA GLU A 280 10.80 14.83 -7.99
C GLU A 280 11.20 14.63 -9.47
N LYS A 281 10.60 13.62 -10.12
CA LYS A 281 10.75 13.35 -11.55
C LYS A 281 10.02 14.36 -12.43
N GLU A 282 8.79 14.72 -12.08
CA GLU A 282 7.97 15.71 -12.80
C GLU A 282 8.65 17.08 -12.83
N LEU A 283 9.22 17.50 -11.70
CA LEU A 283 9.99 18.73 -11.55
C LEU A 283 11.42 18.64 -12.13
N LYS A 284 11.82 17.47 -12.67
CA LYS A 284 13.14 17.20 -13.26
C LYS A 284 14.33 17.49 -12.33
N LEU A 285 14.10 17.45 -11.02
CA LEU A 285 15.10 17.81 -10.01
C LEU A 285 16.28 16.83 -10.04
N ARG A 286 16.01 15.53 -10.22
CA ARG A 286 17.06 14.52 -10.42
C ARG A 286 17.93 14.82 -11.63
N GLN A 287 17.33 15.21 -12.76
CA GLN A 287 18.06 15.53 -13.98
C GLN A 287 19.00 16.73 -13.77
N ALA A 288 18.51 17.77 -13.09
CA ALA A 288 19.30 18.93 -12.73
C ALA A 288 20.49 18.57 -11.81
N MET A 289 20.26 17.77 -10.76
CA MET A 289 21.34 17.33 -9.87
C MET A 289 22.39 16.50 -10.62
N ASN A 290 21.98 15.65 -11.57
CA ASN A 290 22.89 14.91 -12.42
C ASN A 290 23.76 15.81 -13.31
N MET A 291 23.21 16.91 -13.84
CA MET A 291 23.99 17.91 -14.60
C MET A 291 25.05 18.59 -13.73
N THR A 292 24.77 18.75 -12.44
CA THR A 292 25.73 19.32 -11.49
C THR A 292 26.81 18.36 -11.01
N GLY A 293 26.76 17.08 -11.40
CA GLY A 293 27.77 16.07 -11.06
C GLY A 293 27.37 15.12 -9.92
N LEU A 294 26.08 14.97 -9.64
CA LEU A 294 25.60 13.99 -8.66
C LEU A 294 25.90 12.54 -9.11
N TYR A 295 26.38 11.71 -8.19
CA TYR A 295 26.44 10.27 -8.38
C TYR A 295 25.04 9.65 -8.23
N GLU A 296 24.61 8.90 -9.24
CA GLU A 296 23.34 8.15 -9.22
C GLU A 296 23.24 7.24 -7.99
N SER A 297 24.34 6.60 -7.59
CA SER A 297 24.37 5.74 -6.40
C SER A 297 24.04 6.50 -5.11
N ALA A 298 24.51 7.75 -4.96
CA ALA A 298 24.15 8.60 -3.80
C ALA A 298 22.65 8.94 -3.79
N TYR A 299 22.06 9.18 -4.97
CA TYR A 299 20.63 9.42 -5.12
C TYR A 299 19.79 8.23 -4.63
N TRP A 300 20.03 7.05 -5.21
CA TRP A 300 19.27 5.85 -4.90
C TRP A 300 19.44 5.42 -3.43
N THR A 301 20.67 5.45 -2.91
CA THR A 301 20.93 5.06 -1.51
C THR A 301 20.31 6.04 -0.51
N SER A 302 20.35 7.35 -0.78
CA SER A 302 19.69 8.37 0.06
C SER A 302 18.19 8.11 0.19
N TRP A 303 17.53 7.81 -0.93
CA TRP A 303 16.10 7.52 -0.95
C TRP A 303 15.76 6.20 -0.25
N ILE A 304 16.46 5.12 -0.57
CA ILE A 304 16.23 3.80 0.04
C ILE A 304 16.43 3.84 1.56
N ILE A 305 17.50 4.50 2.03
CA ILE A 305 17.78 4.57 3.47
C ILE A 305 16.73 5.44 4.17
N TRP A 306 16.35 6.58 3.61
CA TRP A 306 15.32 7.44 4.19
C TRP A 306 13.96 6.72 4.29
N GLU A 307 13.49 6.14 3.19
CA GLU A 307 12.24 5.39 3.19
C GLU A 307 12.31 4.12 4.05
N GLY A 308 13.48 3.47 4.10
CA GLY A 308 13.75 2.35 5.01
C GLY A 308 13.60 2.73 6.49
N ILE A 309 14.07 3.90 6.90
CA ILE A 309 13.92 4.40 8.28
C ILE A 309 12.44 4.66 8.58
N ILE A 310 11.72 5.36 7.69
CA ILE A 310 10.30 5.66 7.92
C ILE A 310 9.47 4.38 7.97
N THR A 311 9.73 3.41 7.09
CA THR A 311 9.03 2.11 7.10
C THR A 311 9.39 1.25 8.32
N PHE A 312 10.62 1.32 8.80
CA PHE A 312 11.02 0.68 10.06
C PHE A 312 10.21 1.23 11.25
N ILE A 313 10.13 2.54 11.38
CA ILE A 313 9.37 3.20 12.46
C ILE A 313 7.87 2.89 12.30
N SER A 314 7.32 2.97 11.10
CA SER A 314 5.92 2.63 10.79
C SER A 314 5.58 1.19 11.19
N ALA A 315 6.39 0.20 10.79
CA ALA A 315 6.20 -1.20 11.14
C ALA A 315 6.31 -1.45 12.65
N LEU A 316 7.21 -0.74 13.33
CA LEU A 316 7.34 -0.80 14.79
C LEU A 316 6.09 -0.26 15.48
N LEU A 317 5.64 0.94 15.10
CA LEU A 317 4.46 1.59 15.67
C LEU A 317 3.19 0.76 15.48
N LEU A 318 3.00 0.17 14.30
CA LEU A 318 1.91 -0.76 14.01
C LEU A 318 1.84 -1.89 15.05
N VAL A 319 2.95 -2.61 15.28
CA VAL A 319 2.96 -3.73 16.23
C VAL A 319 2.76 -3.24 17.66
N LEU A 320 3.40 -2.11 18.03
CA LEU A 320 3.25 -1.52 19.37
C LEU A 320 1.81 -1.05 19.63
N PHE A 321 1.15 -0.40 18.68
CA PHE A 321 -0.26 -0.01 18.82
C PHE A 321 -1.17 -1.23 18.89
N GLY A 322 -0.91 -2.28 18.08
CA GLY A 322 -1.63 -3.54 18.18
C GLY A 322 -1.52 -4.18 19.57
N MET A 323 -0.33 -4.16 20.18
CA MET A 323 -0.11 -4.61 21.56
C MET A 323 -0.78 -3.70 22.59
N MET A 324 -0.74 -2.38 22.39
CA MET A 324 -1.37 -1.38 23.27
C MET A 324 -2.89 -1.59 23.35
N PHE A 325 -3.56 -1.90 22.23
CA PHE A 325 -4.99 -2.25 22.20
C PHE A 325 -5.30 -3.69 22.66
N GLN A 326 -4.28 -4.46 23.08
CA GLN A 326 -4.39 -5.78 23.71
C GLN A 326 -5.02 -6.87 22.83
N PHE A 327 -4.89 -6.79 21.50
CA PHE A 327 -5.37 -7.83 20.60
C PHE A 327 -4.58 -9.13 20.77
N ASP A 328 -5.29 -10.26 20.84
CA ASP A 328 -4.72 -11.61 20.92
C ASP A 328 -3.76 -11.91 19.77
N PHE A 329 -4.09 -11.46 18.55
CA PHE A 329 -3.22 -11.54 17.38
C PHE A 329 -1.81 -10.99 17.62
N PHE A 330 -1.70 -9.84 18.30
CA PHE A 330 -0.42 -9.17 18.56
C PHE A 330 0.29 -9.70 19.82
N LYS A 331 -0.47 -10.20 20.80
CA LYS A 331 0.07 -10.69 22.07
C LYS A 331 0.56 -12.14 22.03
N LYS A 332 -0.20 -13.02 21.39
CA LYS A 332 0.09 -14.47 21.35
C LYS A 332 1.19 -14.78 20.34
N ASN A 333 1.21 -14.09 19.20
CA ASN A 333 2.28 -14.23 18.22
C ASN A 333 3.56 -13.54 18.70
N ASN A 334 4.72 -14.10 18.33
CA ASN A 334 6.01 -13.51 18.69
C ASN A 334 6.22 -12.13 18.03
N PHE A 335 6.69 -11.15 18.82
CA PHE A 335 6.96 -9.78 18.34
C PHE A 335 7.84 -9.75 17.08
N GLY A 336 8.95 -10.49 17.06
CA GLY A 336 9.87 -10.50 15.93
C GLY A 336 9.24 -11.06 14.66
N VAL A 337 8.33 -12.03 14.79
CA VAL A 337 7.62 -12.61 13.65
C VAL A 337 6.68 -11.57 13.02
N LEU A 338 5.86 -10.93 13.85
CA LEU A 338 4.93 -9.87 13.42
C LEU A 338 5.67 -8.69 12.81
N PHE A 339 6.68 -8.20 13.51
CA PHE A 339 7.49 -7.06 13.08
C PHE A 339 8.13 -7.30 11.71
N LEU A 340 8.73 -8.49 11.49
CA LEU A 340 9.34 -8.80 10.20
C LEU A 340 8.34 -8.96 9.06
N VAL A 341 7.14 -9.52 9.30
CA VAL A 341 6.10 -9.60 8.25
C VAL A 341 5.76 -8.20 7.74
N PHE A 342 5.43 -7.29 8.65
CA PHE A 342 5.01 -5.94 8.29
C PHE A 342 6.16 -5.08 7.76
N LEU A 343 7.37 -5.25 8.30
CA LEU A 343 8.57 -4.55 7.82
C LEU A 343 8.92 -5.00 6.39
N LEU A 344 9.06 -6.30 6.16
CA LEU A 344 9.44 -6.83 4.84
C LEU A 344 8.38 -6.52 3.79
N PHE A 345 7.10 -6.54 4.16
CA PHE A 345 6.03 -6.13 3.25
C PHE A 345 6.17 -4.64 2.86
N GLN A 346 6.35 -3.74 3.83
CA GLN A 346 6.52 -2.31 3.53
C GLN A 346 7.79 -2.03 2.71
N VAL A 347 8.91 -2.70 3.02
CA VAL A 347 10.15 -2.62 2.22
C VAL A 347 9.92 -3.13 0.79
N ASN A 348 9.19 -4.23 0.63
CA ASN A 348 8.83 -4.74 -0.69
C ASN A 348 8.01 -3.73 -1.49
N MET A 349 7.04 -3.08 -0.84
CA MET A 349 6.23 -2.02 -1.46
C MET A 349 7.06 -0.79 -1.86
N ILE A 350 8.14 -0.45 -1.14
CA ILE A 350 9.09 0.58 -1.57
C ILE A 350 9.72 0.19 -2.92
N GLY A 351 10.23 -1.04 -3.05
CA GLY A 351 10.80 -1.53 -4.31
C GLY A 351 9.79 -1.47 -5.45
N PHE A 352 8.54 -1.87 -5.18
CA PHE A 352 7.44 -1.80 -6.13
C PHE A 352 7.10 -0.35 -6.53
N ALA A 353 7.15 0.60 -5.59
CA ALA A 353 6.93 2.03 -5.85
C ALA A 353 8.00 2.60 -6.79
N PHE A 354 9.29 2.27 -6.56
CA PHE A 354 10.37 2.69 -7.44
C PHE A 354 10.16 2.18 -8.86
N MET A 355 9.81 0.89 -9.01
CA MET A 355 9.54 0.30 -10.33
C MET A 355 8.39 1.01 -11.04
N LEU A 356 7.27 1.24 -10.36
CA LEU A 356 6.12 1.92 -10.95
C LEU A 356 6.40 3.39 -11.28
N SER A 357 7.22 4.09 -10.49
CA SER A 357 7.57 5.49 -10.72
C SER A 357 8.29 5.72 -12.06
N THR A 358 8.90 4.68 -12.65
CA THR A 358 9.54 4.78 -13.98
C THR A 358 8.51 5.00 -15.09
N PHE A 359 7.30 4.46 -14.95
CA PHE A 359 6.20 4.57 -15.93
C PHE A 359 5.30 5.78 -15.74
N ILE A 360 5.37 6.44 -14.58
CA ILE A 360 4.50 7.57 -14.23
C ILE A 360 5.24 8.89 -14.45
N SER A 361 4.59 9.83 -15.13
CA SER A 361 5.16 11.14 -15.48
C SER A 361 4.58 12.31 -14.68
N LYS A 362 3.42 12.13 -14.03
CA LYS A 362 2.71 13.16 -13.25
C LYS A 362 2.43 12.68 -11.83
N ALA A 363 2.72 13.50 -10.83
CA ALA A 363 2.54 13.16 -9.41
C ALA A 363 1.08 12.82 -9.07
N SER A 364 0.12 13.54 -9.66
CA SER A 364 -1.32 13.27 -9.50
C SER A 364 -1.75 11.90 -10.04
N SER A 365 -1.04 11.35 -11.03
CA SER A 365 -1.26 9.97 -11.50
C SER A 365 -0.67 8.94 -10.53
N GLY A 366 0.37 9.31 -9.77
CA GLY A 366 0.97 8.49 -8.72
C GLY A 366 -0.03 8.15 -7.61
N THR A 367 -0.79 9.14 -7.13
CA THR A 367 -1.85 8.91 -6.13
C THR A 367 -2.93 7.97 -6.65
N THR A 368 -3.41 8.19 -7.88
CA THR A 368 -4.45 7.34 -8.50
C THR A 368 -3.98 5.91 -8.65
N MET A 369 -2.75 5.70 -9.16
CA MET A 369 -2.15 4.37 -9.28
C MET A 369 -2.03 3.68 -7.91
N GLY A 370 -1.61 4.42 -6.88
CA GLY A 370 -1.52 3.92 -5.53
C GLY A 370 -2.85 3.41 -4.98
N PHE A 371 -3.93 4.17 -5.18
CA PHE A 371 -5.29 3.74 -4.80
C PHE A 371 -5.80 2.57 -5.66
N SER A 372 -5.49 2.54 -6.96
CA SER A 372 -5.84 1.39 -7.80
C SER A 372 -5.18 0.10 -7.31
N ILE A 373 -3.91 0.16 -6.93
CA ILE A 373 -3.18 -0.99 -6.36
C ILE A 373 -3.78 -1.39 -5.01
N PHE A 374 -4.20 -0.42 -4.19
CA PHE A 374 -4.91 -0.72 -2.94
C PHE A 374 -6.24 -1.44 -3.19
N ILE A 375 -7.05 -1.00 -4.16
CA ILE A 375 -8.33 -1.63 -4.50
C ILE A 375 -8.11 -3.06 -5.01
N VAL A 376 -7.15 -3.26 -5.93
CA VAL A 376 -6.80 -4.60 -6.43
C VAL A 376 -6.26 -5.48 -5.32
N GLY A 377 -5.40 -4.91 -4.46
CA GLY A 377 -4.93 -5.51 -3.20
C GLY A 377 -6.09 -6.01 -2.37
N PHE A 378 -7.02 -5.13 -2.01
CA PHE A 378 -8.16 -5.46 -1.18
C PHE A 378 -9.02 -6.59 -1.79
N MET A 379 -9.31 -6.54 -3.09
CA MET A 379 -10.06 -7.60 -3.79
C MET A 379 -9.34 -8.95 -3.76
N THR A 380 -8.03 -8.95 -4.03
CA THR A 380 -7.23 -10.19 -4.09
C THR A 380 -6.94 -10.76 -2.70
N GLN A 381 -6.92 -9.93 -1.65
CA GLN A 381 -6.83 -10.39 -0.27
C GLN A 381 -8.08 -11.17 0.16
N ILE A 382 -9.29 -10.73 -0.21
CA ILE A 382 -10.53 -11.46 0.09
C ILE A 382 -10.47 -12.87 -0.52
N ILE A 383 -10.00 -12.99 -1.76
CA ILE A 383 -9.81 -14.28 -2.44
C ILE A 383 -8.76 -15.14 -1.72
N THR A 384 -7.68 -14.52 -1.25
CA THR A 384 -6.60 -15.18 -0.51
C THR A 384 -7.10 -15.77 0.82
N ILE A 385 -7.89 -15.00 1.56
CA ILE A 385 -8.49 -15.42 2.84
C ILE A 385 -9.57 -16.49 2.64
N ALA A 386 -10.27 -16.47 1.50
CA ALA A 386 -11.16 -17.57 1.11
C ALA A 386 -10.41 -18.90 0.82
N GLY A 387 -9.07 -18.88 0.87
CA GLY A 387 -8.21 -20.05 0.77
C GLY A 387 -7.75 -20.36 -0.65
N PHE A 388 -7.86 -19.43 -1.60
CA PHE A 388 -7.31 -19.56 -2.95
C PHE A 388 -6.12 -18.60 -3.15
N PRO A 389 -4.99 -18.99 -3.76
CA PRO A 389 -4.65 -20.30 -4.33
C PRO A 389 -3.82 -21.20 -3.39
N TYR A 390 -3.62 -20.81 -2.13
CA TYR A 390 -2.69 -21.47 -1.18
C TYR A 390 -3.24 -22.76 -0.55
N LYS A 391 -3.80 -23.65 -1.36
CA LYS A 391 -4.25 -25.01 -0.99
C LYS A 391 -3.54 -26.04 -1.85
N LYS A 392 -3.25 -27.22 -1.28
CA LYS A 392 -2.56 -28.32 -1.98
C LYS A 392 -3.24 -28.74 -3.29
N SER A 393 -4.55 -28.61 -3.38
CA SER A 393 -5.37 -28.95 -4.56
C SER A 393 -5.17 -28.05 -5.78
N ILE A 394 -4.59 -26.85 -5.62
CA ILE A 394 -4.46 -25.86 -6.70
C ILE A 394 -3.06 -25.91 -7.33
N SER A 395 -2.92 -25.66 -8.64
CA SER A 395 -1.62 -25.70 -9.34
C SER A 395 -0.55 -24.77 -8.72
N SER A 396 0.67 -25.28 -8.57
CA SER A 396 1.82 -24.51 -8.07
C SER A 396 2.15 -23.28 -8.93
N ILE A 397 1.90 -23.33 -10.23
CA ILE A 397 2.13 -22.20 -11.15
C ILE A 397 1.21 -21.02 -10.79
N LEU A 398 -0.05 -21.31 -10.48
CA LEU A 398 -1.01 -20.29 -10.12
C LEU A 398 -0.64 -19.64 -8.77
N ARG A 399 -0.18 -20.45 -7.81
CA ARG A 399 0.36 -19.95 -6.53
C ARG A 399 1.56 -19.02 -6.73
N PHE A 400 2.45 -19.40 -7.65
CA PHE A 400 3.64 -18.61 -7.99
C PHE A 400 3.24 -17.26 -8.60
N ILE A 401 2.37 -17.24 -9.62
CA ILE A 401 1.87 -16.01 -10.25
C ILE A 401 1.15 -15.11 -9.24
N TRP A 402 0.29 -15.70 -8.41
CA TRP A 402 -0.46 -14.96 -7.39
C TRP A 402 0.44 -14.31 -6.34
N SER A 403 1.55 -14.96 -6.01
CA SER A 403 2.53 -14.50 -5.01
C SER A 403 3.41 -13.35 -5.50
N PHE A 404 3.49 -13.09 -6.81
CA PHE A 404 4.20 -11.89 -7.31
C PHE A 404 3.57 -10.59 -6.83
N PHE A 405 2.25 -10.59 -6.57
CA PHE A 405 1.56 -9.41 -6.10
C PHE A 405 1.68 -9.31 -4.56
N PRO A 406 2.44 -8.33 -4.03
CA PRO A 406 2.81 -8.33 -2.61
C PRO A 406 1.63 -8.34 -1.62
N PRO A 407 0.50 -7.65 -1.87
CA PRO A 407 -0.66 -7.69 -0.97
C PRO A 407 -1.20 -9.10 -0.69
N ASN A 408 -1.03 -10.04 -1.62
CA ASN A 408 -1.47 -11.44 -1.46
C ASN A 408 -0.59 -12.19 -0.44
N LEU A 409 0.71 -11.95 -0.47
CA LEU A 409 1.65 -12.51 0.51
C LEU A 409 1.35 -11.99 1.93
N LEU A 410 1.02 -10.70 2.05
CA LEU A 410 0.59 -10.13 3.32
C LEU A 410 -0.70 -10.80 3.82
N ALA A 411 -1.71 -10.96 2.96
CA ALA A 411 -2.94 -11.64 3.35
C ALA A 411 -2.67 -13.07 3.82
N LYS A 412 -1.84 -13.83 3.11
CA LYS A 412 -1.53 -15.19 3.54
C LYS A 412 -0.75 -15.23 4.86
N ALA A 413 0.14 -14.27 5.12
CA ALA A 413 0.83 -14.18 6.41
C ALA A 413 -0.13 -13.86 7.56
N VAL A 414 -1.03 -12.90 7.36
CA VAL A 414 -2.03 -12.51 8.38
C VAL A 414 -3.00 -13.67 8.64
N ASP A 415 -3.44 -14.38 7.61
CA ASP A 415 -4.26 -15.59 7.70
C ASP A 415 -3.60 -16.64 8.61
N LEU A 416 -2.34 -17.02 8.33
CA LEU A 416 -1.59 -17.99 9.15
C LEU A 416 -1.40 -17.53 10.61
N LEU A 417 -1.11 -16.25 10.82
CA LEU A 417 -0.92 -15.67 12.16
C LEU A 417 -2.23 -15.58 12.94
N SER A 418 -3.33 -15.32 12.24
CA SER A 418 -4.67 -15.23 12.80
C SER A 418 -5.20 -16.60 13.21
N ASP A 419 -5.07 -17.60 12.33
CA ASP A 419 -5.47 -18.98 12.61
C ASP A 419 -4.79 -19.53 13.87
N ALA A 420 -3.50 -19.21 14.05
CA ALA A 420 -2.72 -19.56 15.23
C ALA A 420 -3.16 -18.88 16.53
N THR A 421 -4.13 -17.95 16.48
CA THR A 421 -4.69 -17.22 17.63
C THR A 421 -6.21 -17.30 17.74
N SER A 422 -6.85 -18.11 16.89
CA SER A 422 -8.31 -18.19 16.74
C SER A 422 -9.06 -18.73 17.97
N THR A 423 -8.40 -19.50 18.83
CA THR A 423 -8.97 -20.04 20.07
C THR A 423 -8.31 -19.45 21.32
N PRO A 424 -9.01 -19.41 22.47
CA PRO A 424 -8.44 -18.92 23.73
C PRO A 424 -7.18 -19.66 24.16
N GLU A 425 -7.14 -20.98 23.91
CA GLU A 425 -6.05 -21.89 24.26
C GLU A 425 -4.86 -21.84 23.27
N ALA A 426 -5.04 -21.23 22.09
CA ALA A 426 -3.99 -21.13 21.10
C ALA A 426 -2.84 -20.22 21.58
N LEU A 427 -1.60 -20.71 21.41
CA LEU A 427 -0.38 -20.05 21.89
C LEU A 427 0.26 -19.10 20.85
N GLY A 428 -0.28 -18.99 19.63
CA GLY A 428 0.31 -18.22 18.54
C GLY A 428 1.56 -18.87 17.92
N ILE A 429 2.12 -18.19 16.92
CA ILE A 429 3.35 -18.60 16.24
C ILE A 429 4.57 -18.06 16.99
N SER A 430 5.38 -18.97 17.52
CA SER A 430 6.69 -18.65 18.11
C SER A 430 7.77 -18.45 17.05
N TRP A 431 8.89 -17.80 17.41
CA TRP A 431 10.02 -17.63 16.50
C TRP A 431 10.53 -18.95 15.93
N LYS A 432 10.62 -20.01 16.75
CA LYS A 432 11.04 -21.36 16.29
C LYS A 432 9.96 -22.05 15.45
N GLY A 433 8.68 -21.72 15.66
CA GLY A 433 7.55 -22.31 14.94
C GLY A 433 7.29 -21.75 13.55
N ARG A 434 7.89 -20.60 13.19
CA ARG A 434 7.61 -19.88 11.93
C ARG A 434 7.88 -20.66 10.63
N SER A 435 8.74 -21.67 10.68
CA SER A 435 9.12 -22.52 9.54
C SER A 435 8.32 -23.82 9.47
N LYS A 436 7.31 -23.98 10.33
CA LYS A 436 6.47 -25.17 10.38
C LYS A 436 5.03 -24.80 10.07
N CYS A 437 4.36 -25.67 9.34
CA CYS A 437 2.91 -25.61 9.22
C CYS A 437 2.25 -26.00 10.55
N PRO A 438 1.07 -25.44 10.88
CA PRO A 438 0.30 -25.86 12.03
C PRO A 438 -0.02 -27.38 11.97
N PRO A 439 0.13 -28.11 13.08
CA PRO A 439 0.05 -29.57 13.10
C PRO A 439 -1.30 -30.16 12.67
N ASP A 440 -2.39 -29.39 12.77
CA ASP A 440 -3.76 -29.83 12.41
C ASP A 440 -4.20 -29.41 10.99
N THR A 441 -3.27 -28.95 10.14
CA THR A 441 -3.60 -28.48 8.77
C THR A 441 -2.83 -29.23 7.69
N ASP A 442 -3.41 -30.33 7.21
CA ASP A 442 -2.84 -31.11 6.09
C ASP A 442 -2.75 -30.31 4.78
N ASP A 443 -3.45 -29.18 4.65
CA ASP A 443 -3.47 -28.35 3.43
C ASP A 443 -2.47 -27.19 3.43
N CYS A 444 -1.62 -27.06 4.45
CA CYS A 444 -0.65 -25.97 4.50
C CYS A 444 0.42 -26.11 3.41
N VAL A 445 0.53 -25.09 2.56
CA VAL A 445 1.47 -25.02 1.41
C VAL A 445 2.59 -24.00 1.64
N MET A 446 2.37 -22.99 2.47
CA MET A 446 3.27 -21.86 2.63
C MET A 446 3.41 -21.53 4.12
N THR A 447 4.64 -21.42 4.61
CA THR A 447 4.98 -21.02 5.98
C THR A 447 5.31 -19.53 6.06
N ILE A 448 5.43 -18.99 7.28
CA ILE A 448 5.86 -17.59 7.46
C ILE A 448 7.28 -17.36 6.93
N ASN A 449 8.16 -18.37 7.02
CA ASN A 449 9.52 -18.26 6.49
C ASN A 449 9.55 -18.21 4.95
N ASP A 450 8.62 -18.91 4.30
CA ASP A 450 8.43 -18.81 2.85
C ASP A 450 7.94 -17.42 2.44
N VAL A 451 7.02 -16.84 3.22
CA VAL A 451 6.58 -15.44 3.03
C VAL A 451 7.77 -14.48 3.10
N TYR A 452 8.64 -14.61 4.12
CA TYR A 452 9.82 -13.76 4.24
C TYR A 452 10.72 -13.87 3.02
N THR A 453 10.97 -15.10 2.57
CA THR A 453 11.80 -15.36 1.40
C THR A 453 11.20 -14.71 0.15
N TRP A 454 9.89 -14.87 -0.07
CA TRP A 454 9.18 -14.22 -1.16
C TRP A 454 9.28 -12.70 -1.13
N LEU A 455 9.00 -12.07 0.02
CA LEU A 455 9.04 -10.60 0.15
C LEU A 455 10.44 -10.03 -0.11
N ILE A 456 11.49 -10.71 0.36
CA ILE A 456 12.89 -10.33 0.12
C ILE A 456 13.25 -10.48 -1.36
N CYS A 457 12.96 -11.64 -1.96
CA CYS A 457 13.25 -11.89 -3.38
C CYS A 457 12.52 -10.90 -4.30
N LEU A 458 11.25 -10.62 -4.02
CA LEU A 458 10.46 -9.65 -4.78
C LEU A 458 10.99 -8.22 -4.62
N PHE A 459 11.52 -7.85 -3.45
CA PHE A 459 12.11 -6.51 -3.26
C PHE A 459 13.28 -6.31 -4.22
N PHE A 460 14.22 -7.26 -4.27
CA PHE A 460 15.37 -7.20 -5.17
C PHE A 460 14.94 -7.25 -6.64
N LEU A 461 13.92 -8.06 -6.97
CA LEU A 461 13.34 -8.10 -8.31
C LEU A 461 12.80 -6.73 -8.72
N TRP A 462 11.93 -6.12 -7.91
CA TRP A 462 11.34 -4.82 -8.21
C TRP A 462 12.40 -3.74 -8.30
N PHE A 463 13.39 -3.77 -7.42
CA PHE A 463 14.48 -2.81 -7.43
C PHE A 463 15.37 -2.94 -8.69
N ALA A 464 15.71 -4.17 -9.10
CA ALA A 464 16.45 -4.43 -10.33
C ALA A 464 15.65 -3.97 -11.56
N LEU A 465 14.35 -4.26 -11.61
CA LEU A 465 13.45 -3.78 -12.65
C LEU A 465 13.33 -2.26 -12.67
N ALA A 466 13.33 -1.60 -11.51
CA ALA A 466 13.32 -0.15 -11.42
C ALA A 466 14.56 0.47 -12.08
N ILE A 467 15.76 -0.05 -11.78
CA ILE A 467 17.01 0.41 -12.42
C ILE A 467 16.99 0.13 -13.92
N TYR A 468 16.57 -1.07 -14.32
CA TYR A 468 16.49 -1.47 -15.72
C TYR A 468 15.55 -0.56 -16.53
N PHE A 469 14.33 -0.34 -16.05
CA PHE A 469 13.35 0.50 -16.74
C PHE A 469 13.69 1.99 -16.69
N ASP A 470 14.34 2.49 -15.63
CA ASP A 470 14.81 3.88 -15.58
C ASP A 470 15.91 4.17 -16.61
N ASN A 471 16.72 3.15 -16.96
CA ASN A 471 17.70 3.25 -18.05
C ASN A 471 17.06 3.16 -19.45
N ILE A 472 15.94 2.44 -19.59
CA ILE A 472 15.29 2.19 -20.89
C ILE A 472 14.29 3.28 -21.27
N PHE A 473 13.47 3.74 -20.32
CA PHE A 473 12.47 4.76 -20.59
C PHE A 473 13.10 6.14 -20.34
N PRO A 474 13.50 6.87 -21.40
CA PRO A 474 14.08 8.19 -21.22
C PRO A 474 13.06 9.10 -20.53
N ASN A 475 13.41 9.57 -19.33
CA ASN A 475 12.72 10.66 -18.65
C ASN A 475 12.58 11.81 -19.68
N GLY A 476 11.33 12.21 -19.93
CA GLY A 476 10.91 12.91 -21.14
C GLY A 476 11.93 13.89 -21.75
N LYS A 477 12.23 13.69 -23.05
CA LYS A 477 13.12 14.53 -23.88
C LYS A 477 14.58 14.68 -23.39
N GLY A 478 15.10 13.75 -22.59
CA GLY A 478 16.54 13.60 -22.31
C GLY A 478 17.03 12.24 -22.80
N GLY A 479 18.00 12.22 -23.71
CA GLY A 479 18.46 10.99 -24.38
C GLY A 479 19.15 10.01 -23.43
N GLY A 480 18.80 8.74 -23.55
CA GLY A 480 19.40 7.65 -22.78
C GLY A 480 20.88 7.43 -23.08
N LYS A 481 21.59 6.81 -22.12
CA LYS A 481 22.88 6.18 -22.37
C LYS A 481 22.63 5.01 -23.33
N VAL A 482 23.18 5.09 -24.54
CA VAL A 482 23.14 3.97 -25.47
C VAL A 482 24.13 2.94 -24.97
N GLU A 483 23.65 1.87 -24.34
CA GLU A 483 24.38 0.61 -24.25
C GLU A 483 24.04 -0.23 -25.49
N GLU A 484 25.07 -0.51 -26.29
CA GLU A 484 25.05 -1.46 -27.39
C GLU A 484 24.87 -2.88 -26.82
N GLY A 485 23.63 -3.34 -26.65
CA GLY A 485 23.39 -4.66 -26.04
C GLY A 485 21.96 -5.16 -26.11
N GLY A 486 21.20 -4.81 -27.16
CA GLY A 486 19.83 -5.27 -27.36
C GLY A 486 19.73 -6.25 -28.53
N MET A 487 19.22 -7.45 -28.25
CA MET A 487 19.04 -8.59 -29.16
C MET A 487 17.93 -8.32 -30.21
N CYS A 488 18.15 -7.36 -31.10
CA CYS A 488 17.39 -7.19 -32.34
C CYS A 488 18.26 -6.41 -33.33
N SER A 489 19.07 -7.15 -34.09
CA SER A 489 19.96 -6.59 -35.11
C SER A 489 19.14 -6.16 -36.32
N CYS A 490 18.63 -4.93 -36.28
CA CYS A 490 18.43 -4.15 -37.49
C CYS A 490 19.59 -3.16 -37.52
N ILE A 491 20.61 -3.47 -38.31
CA ILE A 491 21.77 -2.63 -38.63
C ILE A 491 21.23 -1.23 -38.99
N THR A 492 21.27 -0.33 -38.02
CA THR A 492 20.95 1.07 -38.27
C THR A 492 22.25 1.65 -38.76
N ALA A 493 22.45 1.62 -40.08
CA ALA A 493 23.53 2.38 -40.71
C ALA A 493 23.42 3.82 -40.20
N ILE A 494 24.49 4.30 -39.57
CA ILE A 494 24.65 5.72 -39.26
C ILE A 494 24.52 6.44 -40.61
N PRO A 495 23.49 7.28 -40.83
CA PRO A 495 23.41 8.02 -42.08
C PRO A 495 24.68 8.84 -42.21
N GLN A 496 25.42 8.70 -43.31
CA GLN A 496 26.51 9.61 -43.61
C GLN A 496 25.93 11.02 -43.63
N GLN A 497 26.46 11.89 -42.76
CA GLN A 497 26.12 13.31 -42.79
C GLN A 497 26.62 13.86 -44.11
N ASP A 498 25.72 14.40 -44.93
CA ASP A 498 26.09 15.26 -46.03
C ASP A 498 26.83 16.46 -45.43
N HIS A 499 28.11 16.61 -45.77
CA HIS A 499 28.91 17.78 -45.40
C HIS A 499 28.30 19.01 -46.07
N ILE A 500 27.55 19.78 -45.31
CA ILE A 500 27.06 21.09 -45.75
C ILE A 500 28.21 22.06 -45.57
N VAL A 501 28.68 22.67 -46.66
CA VAL A 501 29.64 23.77 -46.60
C VAL A 501 28.89 24.99 -46.07
N PRO A 502 29.38 25.67 -45.01
CA PRO A 502 28.78 26.93 -44.56
C PRO A 502 28.73 27.94 -45.71
N ASP A 503 27.58 28.59 -45.90
CA ASP A 503 27.42 29.66 -46.89
C ASP A 503 28.08 30.97 -46.42
N ASP A 504 28.27 31.13 -45.10
CA ASP A 504 28.83 32.34 -44.46
C ASP A 504 30.36 32.25 -44.32
N GLU A 505 31.07 33.30 -44.76
CA GLU A 505 32.54 33.35 -44.82
C GLU A 505 33.21 33.30 -43.44
N ASP A 506 32.64 33.98 -42.44
CA ASP A 506 33.13 34.00 -41.06
C ASP A 506 32.96 32.65 -40.35
N VAL A 507 31.86 31.94 -40.62
CA VAL A 507 31.61 30.58 -40.13
C VAL A 507 32.61 29.59 -40.74
N LEU A 508 32.90 29.75 -42.04
CA LEU A 508 33.85 28.92 -42.76
C LEU A 508 35.29 29.14 -42.27
N GLU A 509 35.66 30.39 -41.95
CA GLU A 509 36.95 30.74 -41.36
C GLU A 509 37.12 30.08 -39.98
N GLU A 510 36.13 30.22 -39.10
CA GLU A 510 36.15 29.60 -37.77
C GLU A 510 36.20 28.07 -37.85
N GLU A 511 35.43 27.45 -38.76
CA GLU A 511 35.48 26.01 -39.01
C GLU A 511 36.88 25.55 -39.44
N ASN A 512 37.53 26.29 -40.34
CA ASN A 512 38.90 25.98 -40.78
C ASN A 512 39.91 26.15 -39.64
N ILE A 513 39.76 27.17 -38.79
CA ILE A 513 40.59 27.37 -37.60
C ILE A 513 40.47 26.15 -36.68
N VAL A 514 39.25 25.73 -36.33
CA VAL A 514 39.04 24.58 -35.43
C VAL A 514 39.56 23.28 -36.07
N LYS A 515 39.36 23.08 -37.38
CA LYS A 515 39.87 21.90 -38.09
C LYS A 515 41.40 21.85 -38.12
N ASN A 516 42.06 22.99 -38.29
CA ASN A 516 43.52 23.07 -38.25
C ASN A 516 44.06 22.81 -36.83
N ASP A 517 43.44 23.40 -35.80
CA ASP A 517 43.77 23.13 -34.39
C ASP A 517 43.65 21.63 -34.05
N VAL A 518 42.65 20.95 -34.62
CA VAL A 518 42.45 19.50 -34.44
C VAL A 518 43.51 18.69 -35.17
N LYS A 519 43.89 19.07 -36.40
CA LYS A 519 44.93 18.37 -37.19
C LYS A 519 46.30 18.46 -36.53
N ASP A 520 46.63 19.62 -35.97
CA ASP A 520 47.93 19.86 -35.33
C ASP A 520 47.99 19.31 -33.89
N ASN A 521 46.89 18.72 -33.37
CA ASN A 521 46.75 18.25 -31.99
C ASN A 521 47.11 19.32 -30.93
N THR A 522 47.06 20.61 -31.30
CA THR A 522 47.40 21.72 -30.42
C THR A 522 46.21 22.03 -29.53
N VAL A 523 46.30 21.67 -28.25
CA VAL A 523 45.35 22.14 -27.23
C VAL A 523 45.71 23.59 -26.93
N ASN A 524 45.07 24.53 -27.62
CA ASN A 524 45.31 25.95 -27.37
C ASN A 524 44.87 26.30 -25.93
N PRO A 525 45.79 26.71 -25.05
CA PRO A 525 45.49 26.98 -23.65
C PRO A 525 44.51 28.13 -23.46
N ASP A 526 44.25 28.96 -24.47
CA ASP A 526 43.30 30.08 -24.39
C ASP A 526 41.86 29.69 -24.75
N VAL A 527 41.63 28.47 -25.24
CA VAL A 527 40.29 27.96 -25.57
C VAL A 527 39.71 27.21 -24.38
N ALA A 528 38.52 27.60 -23.94
CA ALA A 528 37.78 26.97 -22.85
C ALA A 528 36.90 25.82 -23.34
N VAL A 529 36.21 26.02 -24.47
CA VAL A 529 35.31 25.03 -25.07
C VAL A 529 35.58 24.96 -26.56
N GLN A 530 35.90 23.77 -27.08
CA GLN A 530 36.17 23.53 -28.49
C GLN A 530 35.14 22.52 -29.02
N ILE A 531 34.28 22.96 -29.93
CA ILE A 531 33.27 22.13 -30.57
C ILE A 531 33.82 21.60 -31.91
N ARG A 532 33.87 20.28 -32.07
CA ARG A 532 34.48 19.58 -33.21
C ARG A 532 33.40 18.81 -33.99
N GLY A 533 32.74 19.49 -34.92
CA GLY A 533 31.74 18.88 -35.81
C GLY A 533 30.54 18.31 -35.05
N LEU A 534 30.07 19.00 -34.02
CA LEU A 534 29.05 18.48 -33.11
C LEU A 534 27.71 18.29 -33.84
N GLY A 535 27.30 17.02 -33.94
CA GLY A 535 26.08 16.59 -34.60
C GLY A 535 25.06 16.03 -33.61
N LYS A 536 23.78 16.39 -33.80
CA LYS A 536 22.67 15.80 -33.06
C LYS A 536 21.48 15.51 -33.97
N THR A 537 21.18 14.24 -34.13
CA THR A 537 20.00 13.74 -34.83
C THR A 537 19.07 13.05 -33.84
N TYR A 538 17.79 13.44 -33.85
CA TYR A 538 16.75 12.73 -33.11
C TYR A 538 16.10 11.69 -34.04
N PRO A 539 15.99 10.42 -33.61
CA PRO A 539 15.34 9.39 -34.42
C PRO A 539 13.88 9.75 -34.65
N GLY A 540 13.38 9.47 -35.85
CA GLY A 540 11.96 9.66 -36.17
C GLY A 540 11.06 8.74 -35.34
N ALA A 541 9.87 9.21 -35.02
CA ALA A 541 8.87 8.41 -34.30
C ALA A 541 8.23 7.39 -35.24
N THR A 542 8.17 6.13 -34.79
CA THR A 542 7.42 5.07 -35.46
C THR A 542 6.04 5.00 -34.83
N GLN A 543 5.01 5.46 -35.55
CA GLN A 543 3.63 5.24 -35.13
C GLN A 543 3.15 3.89 -35.66
N ILE A 544 2.90 2.96 -34.74
CA ILE A 544 2.31 1.65 -35.03
C ILE A 544 0.80 1.80 -34.88
N GLY A 545 0.09 1.96 -35.99
CA GLY A 545 -1.37 1.87 -36.04
C GLY A 545 -1.82 0.45 -36.35
N CYS A 546 -3.10 0.15 -36.15
CA CYS A 546 -3.69 -1.19 -36.25
C CYS A 546 -3.41 -1.94 -37.57
N PHE A 547 -3.04 -1.23 -38.67
CA PHE A 547 -2.73 -1.86 -39.96
C PHE A 547 -1.63 -1.17 -40.81
N LYS A 548 -0.94 -0.11 -40.33
CA LYS A 548 0.20 0.53 -41.04
C LYS A 548 1.20 1.15 -40.07
N CYS A 549 2.48 0.82 -40.23
CA CYS A 549 3.59 1.50 -39.55
C CYS A 549 4.02 2.72 -40.37
N LYS A 550 3.88 3.93 -39.82
CA LYS A 550 4.47 5.15 -40.41
C LYS A 550 5.70 5.55 -39.60
N LYS A 551 6.86 5.56 -40.24
CA LYS A 551 8.11 6.07 -39.67
C LYS A 551 8.32 7.51 -40.16
N THR A 552 8.39 8.46 -39.24
CA THR A 552 8.78 9.84 -39.59
C THR A 552 10.27 9.90 -39.92
N SER A 553 10.68 10.85 -40.76
CA SER A 553 12.11 11.07 -41.06
C SER A 553 12.86 11.53 -39.81
N PRO A 554 14.15 11.18 -39.67
CA PRO A 554 14.99 11.69 -38.58
C PRO A 554 15.07 13.23 -38.59
N TYR A 555 15.06 13.84 -37.41
CA TYR A 555 15.19 15.29 -37.26
C TYR A 555 16.61 15.67 -36.86
N HIS A 556 17.33 16.33 -37.77
CA HIS A 556 18.67 16.86 -37.52
C HIS A 556 18.57 18.19 -36.77
N ALA A 557 18.88 18.16 -35.48
CA ALA A 557 18.86 19.33 -34.61
C ALA A 557 20.18 20.11 -34.58
N LEU A 558 21.30 19.43 -34.83
CA LEU A 558 22.63 20.04 -35.05
C LEU A 558 23.31 19.32 -36.21
N ARG A 559 23.89 20.09 -37.14
CA ARG A 559 24.60 19.60 -38.32
C ARG A 559 26.02 20.14 -38.25
N ASP A 560 26.97 19.30 -37.82
CA ASP A 560 28.41 19.56 -37.79
C ASP A 560 28.82 20.96 -37.32
N LEU A 561 28.46 21.33 -36.09
CA LEU A 561 28.86 22.63 -35.53
C LEU A 561 30.37 22.64 -35.20
N TRP A 562 31.11 23.63 -35.71
CA TRP A 562 32.54 23.86 -35.43
C TRP A 562 32.75 25.26 -34.88
N VAL A 563 33.12 25.39 -33.60
CA VAL A 563 33.30 26.69 -32.92
C VAL A 563 34.28 26.56 -31.75
N ASN A 564 35.20 27.52 -31.60
CA ASN A 564 36.03 27.69 -30.40
C ASN A 564 35.49 28.82 -29.50
N PHE A 565 35.35 28.56 -28.20
CA PHE A 565 35.05 29.56 -27.18
C PHE A 565 36.29 29.84 -26.35
N ARG A 566 36.76 31.09 -26.39
CA ARG A 566 37.93 31.53 -25.61
C ARG A 566 37.61 31.68 -24.12
N LYS A 567 38.65 31.57 -23.29
CA LYS A 567 38.58 31.86 -21.85
C LYS A 567 38.19 33.31 -21.60
N ASP A 568 37.51 33.54 -20.47
CA ASP A 568 37.15 34.86 -19.95
C ASP A 568 36.30 35.76 -20.89
N GLN A 569 35.63 35.16 -21.89
CA GLN A 569 34.72 35.86 -22.79
C GLN A 569 33.24 35.64 -22.38
N LEU A 570 32.43 36.70 -22.50
CA LEU A 570 30.98 36.59 -22.46
C LEU A 570 30.46 36.26 -23.87
N PHE A 571 29.98 35.04 -24.06
CA PHE A 571 29.40 34.59 -25.33
C PHE A 571 27.87 34.55 -25.25
N CYS A 572 27.19 35.04 -26.30
CA CYS A 572 25.73 35.02 -26.40
C CYS A 572 25.32 34.19 -27.63
N LEU A 573 24.60 33.09 -27.42
CA LEU A 573 24.10 32.24 -28.50
C LEU A 573 22.69 32.68 -28.91
N LEU A 574 22.58 33.32 -30.07
CA LEU A 574 21.32 33.86 -30.62
C LEU A 574 20.92 33.12 -31.91
N GLY A 575 19.63 33.09 -32.20
CA GLY A 575 19.09 32.44 -33.39
C GLY A 575 17.59 32.17 -33.28
N PRO A 576 16.90 31.83 -34.38
CA PRO A 576 15.46 31.57 -34.38
C PRO A 576 15.06 30.35 -33.54
N ASN A 577 13.76 30.24 -33.21
CA ASN A 577 13.23 29.08 -32.50
C ASN A 577 13.45 27.81 -33.34
N GLY A 578 14.00 26.76 -32.72
CA GLY A 578 14.35 25.52 -33.43
C GLY A 578 15.75 25.49 -34.05
N ALA A 579 16.56 26.55 -33.98
CA ALA A 579 17.93 26.60 -34.52
C ALA A 579 18.97 25.71 -33.79
N GLY A 580 18.55 24.85 -32.85
CA GLY A 580 19.47 23.96 -32.13
C GLY A 580 20.15 24.55 -30.89
N LYS A 581 19.97 25.83 -30.53
CA LYS A 581 20.62 26.48 -29.37
C LYS A 581 20.58 25.68 -28.06
N THR A 582 19.38 25.32 -27.61
CA THR A 582 19.17 24.51 -26.40
C THR A 582 19.75 23.11 -26.58
N THR A 583 19.70 22.55 -27.78
CA THR A 583 20.30 21.25 -28.10
C THR A 583 21.83 21.30 -27.95
N THR A 584 22.49 22.37 -28.41
CA THR A 584 23.94 22.57 -28.24
C THR A 584 24.30 22.59 -26.76
N ILE A 585 23.59 23.38 -25.95
CA ILE A 585 23.84 23.45 -24.49
C ILE A 585 23.59 22.08 -23.85
N ASN A 586 22.52 21.38 -24.22
CA ASN A 586 22.20 20.05 -23.68
C ASN A 586 23.27 19.00 -24.04
N CYS A 587 23.88 19.10 -25.21
CA CYS A 587 24.99 18.24 -25.63
C CYS A 587 26.27 18.56 -24.85
N LEU A 588 26.62 19.84 -24.67
CA LEU A 588 27.80 20.26 -23.89
C LEU A 588 27.70 19.89 -22.40
N THR A 589 26.48 19.88 -21.86
CA THR A 589 26.20 19.56 -20.45
C THR A 589 25.92 18.07 -20.21
N GLY A 590 25.94 17.26 -21.27
CA GLY A 590 25.75 15.81 -21.20
C GLY A 590 24.34 15.39 -20.79
N ILE A 591 23.34 16.24 -21.04
CA ILE A 591 21.91 15.94 -20.89
C ILE A 591 21.43 15.08 -22.06
N THR A 592 21.91 15.44 -23.26
CA THR A 592 21.58 14.76 -24.49
C THR A 592 22.88 14.23 -25.09
N PRO A 593 23.00 12.91 -25.32
CA PRO A 593 24.19 12.35 -25.95
C PRO A 593 24.32 12.88 -27.38
N VAL A 594 25.56 13.13 -27.80
CA VAL A 594 25.89 13.55 -29.17
C VAL A 594 25.71 12.38 -30.15
N THR A 595 25.31 12.64 -31.40
CA THR A 595 25.24 11.59 -32.44
C THR A 595 26.42 11.62 -33.40
N GLY A 596 27.06 12.78 -33.56
CA GLY A 596 28.22 12.98 -34.43
C GLY A 596 29.17 14.01 -33.82
N GLY A 597 30.44 13.99 -34.26
CA GLY A 597 31.50 14.86 -33.75
C GLY A 597 31.83 14.64 -32.26
N ASP A 598 32.51 15.63 -31.68
CA ASP A 598 32.85 15.71 -30.25
C ASP A 598 32.91 17.18 -29.79
N ALA A 599 32.96 17.42 -28.48
CA ALA A 599 33.25 18.72 -27.90
C ALA A 599 34.18 18.55 -26.69
N LEU A 600 35.21 19.39 -26.62
CA LEU A 600 36.16 19.43 -25.52
C LEU A 600 35.90 20.65 -24.63
N VAL A 601 35.67 20.44 -23.34
CA VAL A 601 35.57 21.51 -22.34
C VAL A 601 36.77 21.40 -21.41
N TYR A 602 37.66 22.40 -21.42
CA TYR A 602 38.93 22.37 -20.71
C TYR A 602 39.72 21.06 -20.95
N GLY A 603 39.71 20.56 -22.19
CA GLY A 603 40.36 19.31 -22.59
C GLY A 603 39.57 18.03 -22.28
N HIS A 604 38.45 18.11 -21.57
CA HIS A 604 37.58 16.96 -21.32
C HIS A 604 36.57 16.76 -22.45
N SER A 605 36.54 15.56 -23.04
CA SER A 605 35.57 15.17 -24.08
C SER A 605 34.17 14.91 -23.52
N VAL A 606 33.14 15.42 -24.19
CA VAL A 606 31.72 15.13 -23.87
C VAL A 606 31.31 13.70 -24.21
N ARG A 607 32.04 13.02 -25.10
CA ARG A 607 31.80 11.60 -25.43
C ARG A 607 32.37 10.64 -24.39
N SER A 608 33.48 11.01 -23.75
CA SER A 608 34.09 10.20 -22.71
C SER A 608 33.30 10.32 -21.41
N THR A 609 32.95 9.20 -20.78
CA THR A 609 32.27 9.18 -19.47
C THR A 609 33.13 9.84 -18.38
N VAL A 610 34.44 9.59 -18.40
CA VAL A 610 35.42 10.22 -17.51
C VAL A 610 35.53 11.72 -17.81
N GLY A 611 35.57 12.08 -19.10
CA GLY A 611 35.56 13.47 -19.54
C GLY A 611 34.33 14.21 -19.03
N MET A 612 33.13 13.70 -19.31
CA MET A 612 31.86 14.29 -18.88
C MET A 612 31.77 14.47 -17.36
N SER A 613 32.31 13.55 -16.56
CA SER A 613 32.38 13.73 -15.10
C SER A 613 33.24 14.94 -14.72
N GLY A 614 34.39 15.12 -15.37
CA GLY A 614 35.24 16.32 -15.22
C GLY A 614 34.52 17.60 -15.66
N ILE A 615 33.82 17.57 -16.80
CA ILE A 615 33.03 18.70 -17.32
C ILE A 615 31.97 19.14 -16.31
N ARG A 616 31.21 18.20 -15.73
CA ARG A 616 30.16 18.50 -14.75
C ARG A 616 30.70 19.07 -13.44
N GLN A 617 31.97 18.83 -13.10
CA GLN A 617 32.59 19.49 -11.94
C GLN A 617 32.93 20.97 -12.22
N ILE A 618 33.21 21.32 -13.49
CA ILE A 618 33.67 22.65 -13.88
C ILE A 618 32.51 23.55 -14.33
N ILE A 619 31.58 23.02 -15.13
CA ILE A 619 30.46 23.80 -15.71
C ILE A 619 29.34 23.99 -14.68
N GLY A 620 28.84 25.22 -14.55
CA GLY A 620 27.54 25.52 -13.94
C GLY A 620 26.47 25.70 -15.02
N VAL A 621 25.28 25.14 -14.82
CA VAL A 621 24.16 25.24 -15.76
C VAL A 621 22.94 25.77 -15.02
N CYS A 622 22.31 26.80 -15.57
CA CYS A 622 20.97 27.23 -15.16
C CYS A 622 20.00 26.84 -16.27
N PRO A 623 19.15 25.83 -16.08
CA PRO A 623 18.17 25.45 -17.10
C PRO A 623 17.06 26.49 -17.22
N GLN A 624 16.23 26.31 -18.25
CA GLN A 624 15.08 27.17 -18.52
C GLN A 624 13.95 27.03 -17.47
N PHE A 625 13.87 25.89 -16.80
CA PHE A 625 12.87 25.62 -15.77
C PHE A 625 13.48 25.80 -14.38
N ASP A 626 12.69 26.24 -13.43
CA ASP A 626 13.14 26.41 -12.05
C ASP A 626 13.37 25.04 -11.38
N ILE A 627 14.56 24.85 -10.81
CA ILE A 627 14.95 23.63 -10.09
C ILE A 627 14.82 23.90 -8.59
N LEU A 628 13.59 24.04 -8.12
CA LEU A 628 13.32 24.42 -6.74
C LEU A 628 12.48 23.35 -6.02
N TRP A 629 12.85 23.09 -4.77
CA TRP A 629 11.98 22.43 -3.81
C TRP A 629 11.25 23.51 -3.03
N ASP A 630 9.93 23.64 -3.22
CA ASP A 630 9.11 24.68 -2.57
C ASP A 630 9.23 24.69 -1.03
N ALA A 631 9.54 23.53 -0.45
CA ALA A 631 9.68 23.37 1.00
C ALA A 631 11.07 23.72 1.55
N LEU A 632 12.09 23.99 0.72
CA LEU A 632 13.45 24.33 1.16
C LEU A 632 13.70 25.85 1.08
N SER A 633 14.49 26.39 2.01
CA SER A 633 14.90 27.80 1.98
C SER A 633 15.97 28.04 0.89
N GLY A 634 16.20 29.29 0.50
CA GLY A 634 17.25 29.61 -0.45
C GLY A 634 18.65 29.21 0.05
N GLU A 635 18.92 29.36 1.35
CA GLU A 635 20.18 28.94 1.97
C GLU A 635 20.39 27.43 1.86
N GLU A 636 19.33 26.64 2.11
CA GLU A 636 19.39 25.17 2.02
C GLU A 636 19.57 24.68 0.59
N HIS A 637 18.96 25.35 -0.39
CA HIS A 637 19.20 25.05 -1.81
C HIS A 637 20.67 25.28 -2.17
N LEU A 638 21.23 26.42 -1.75
CA LEU A 638 22.63 26.74 -2.03
C LEU A 638 23.57 25.76 -1.32
N GLU A 639 23.30 25.38 -0.07
CA GLU A 639 24.06 24.36 0.66
C GLU A 639 24.00 22.99 -0.04
N LEU A 640 22.82 22.61 -0.54
CA LEU A 640 22.59 21.36 -1.27
C LEU A 640 23.41 21.33 -2.58
N PHE A 641 23.26 22.32 -3.44
CA PHE A 641 23.99 22.36 -4.72
C PHE A 641 25.50 22.57 -4.56
N ALA A 642 25.93 23.34 -3.54
CA ALA A 642 27.34 23.45 -3.19
C ALA A 642 27.92 22.10 -2.75
N SER A 643 27.15 21.33 -1.97
CA SER A 643 27.55 19.99 -1.54
C SER A 643 27.58 18.99 -2.69
N ILE A 644 26.63 19.07 -3.62
CA ILE A 644 26.62 18.22 -4.82
C ILE A 644 27.85 18.48 -5.69
N LYS A 645 28.24 19.76 -5.83
CA LYS A 645 29.45 20.18 -6.55
C LYS A 645 30.76 19.76 -5.87
N GLY A 646 30.73 19.37 -4.60
CA GLY A 646 31.92 18.96 -3.86
C GLY A 646 32.66 20.12 -3.19
N LEU A 647 31.99 21.25 -2.91
CA LEU A 647 32.58 22.32 -2.12
C LEU A 647 32.74 21.87 -0.65
N PRO A 648 33.92 22.01 -0.03
CA PRO A 648 34.10 21.73 1.39
C PRO A 648 33.14 22.54 2.26
N ARG A 649 32.56 21.92 3.31
CA ARG A 649 31.54 22.55 4.19
C ARG A 649 31.96 23.92 4.74
N LEU A 650 33.20 24.07 5.19
CA LEU A 650 33.73 25.33 5.72
C LEU A 650 33.73 26.45 4.68
N GLN A 651 33.97 26.11 3.41
CA GLN A 651 33.99 27.06 2.30
C GLN A 651 32.57 27.36 1.80
N SER A 652 31.70 26.35 1.74
CA SER A 652 30.27 26.54 1.47
C SER A 652 29.66 27.57 2.42
N ASN A 653 29.89 27.43 3.74
CA ASN A 653 29.39 28.35 4.75
C ASN A 653 29.95 29.78 4.59
N ARG A 654 31.20 29.93 4.12
CA ARG A 654 31.78 31.26 3.83
C ARG A 654 31.16 31.89 2.58
N LEU A 655 30.96 31.11 1.52
CA LEU A 655 30.30 31.58 0.29
C LEU A 655 28.86 31.99 0.55
N LEU A 656 28.13 31.19 1.34
CA LEU A 656 26.76 31.49 1.77
C LEU A 656 26.72 32.83 2.52
N LYS A 657 27.58 33.03 3.53
CA LYS A 657 27.64 34.31 4.27
C LYS A 657 27.97 35.51 3.37
N ASN A 658 28.89 35.36 2.43
CA ASN A 658 29.32 36.46 1.57
C ASN A 658 28.29 36.84 0.48
N HIS A 659 27.48 35.88 0.03
CA HIS A 659 26.47 36.11 -0.99
C HIS A 659 25.11 36.52 -0.43
N TRP A 660 24.75 36.11 0.80
CA TRP A 660 23.48 36.47 1.43
C TRP A 660 23.46 37.84 2.13
N HIS A 661 24.63 38.35 2.54
CA HIS A 661 24.73 39.68 3.16
C HIS A 661 24.85 40.84 2.14
N ARG A 662 24.69 40.56 0.84
CA ARG A 662 24.56 41.56 -0.22
C ARG A 662 23.18 41.43 -0.84
#